data_AF-A0A7K9VXW6-F1
#
_entry.id   AF-A0A7K9VXW6-F1
#
_cell.length_a   1.000
_cell.length_b   1.000
_cell.length_c   1.000
_cell.angle_alpha   90.00
_cell.angle_beta   90.00
_cell.angle_gamma   90.00
#
_symmetry.space_group_name_H-M   'P 1'
#
loop_
_entity.id
_entity.type
_entity.pdbx_description
1 polymer ?
#
loop_
_entity_poly.entity_id
_entity_poly.type
_entity_poly.pdbx_seq_one_letter_code
_entity_poly.pdbx_strand_id
1 'polypeptide(L)'
;RKVKGGNIDVHPSEKALIVHYEVEATILGELGDPMLGERKECQKIIRLKSLNANTDIGSLARKVVEECKLIHPSKLGEVEQLLYYLQNRRDASAGKEKKEKTSKPKDPPPFEGTEIDEVANINDMDEYIELLYEDIPDKVRGSALILQLARNPDNLEELLINETALGALARVLREDWKQSIELATNIIYIFFCFSSFSQFHGIITHYKIGALCMNIIDHELKRHELWQEELAKKKKADILLMYPENQTLKKDYEKTYKKYKGLVVKQEQLLRVAIYLLLNLAEDTRIELKMRNKNIVHMLVKALDRDNFELLILVVTFLKKLSIFMENKNDMVEMDIVEKLVKMVPCEHEDLLNITLRLLLNLSFDTGLRSKMVHVGLLPKLTALLGNENNKKVAICILYHISMDDCFKSMFAYTDCIPQLMKMLFECPDERVDLELISFCINLAANKRNVQLICEGNGLKMLMKRALKFKDPLLMKMIRNISQHDGPTKSQFIEYVGDLAAQVSNDEEEEFVIECLGTLANLTLPELDWELVLKEYKLVPYLKDKLKPGSAEDDLVLEVVIMIGTVSMDDSCAALLAKSGIIPALIELLNAQQEDDEFVCQIIYVFYQMVFHQATRDVIIKETQAPAYLIDLMHDKNAEIRKVCDNTLDIIAEYDEEWAKKIQTEKFRWHNSQWLEMVESRQMDDSEQYLYGDDPIEPYIHEGDILERPDLYYNADGLIAPDGAVSPDIFGDYQLQNGDLVGQHPFSG
;
A
#
# COMPACT_ATOMS: atom_id res chain seq x y z
N ARG A 1 -44.44 -1.15 20.98
CA ARG A 1 -43.21 -0.92 21.78
C ARG A 1 -43.63 -0.72 23.23
N LYS A 2 -43.02 -1.46 24.17
CA LYS A 2 -43.21 -1.34 25.61
C LYS A 2 -41.90 -0.86 26.22
N VAL A 3 -41.97 0.11 27.14
CA VAL A 3 -40.78 0.64 27.82
C VAL A 3 -40.87 0.29 29.29
N LYS A 4 -39.79 -0.26 29.86
CA LYS A 4 -39.67 -0.49 31.31
C LYS A 4 -38.55 0.39 31.85
N GLY A 5 -38.84 1.17 32.88
CA GLY A 5 -37.82 1.90 33.65
C GLY A 5 -37.02 0.92 34.51
N GLY A 6 -35.70 1.06 34.48
CA GLY A 6 -34.74 0.25 35.25
C GLY A 6 -34.17 1.00 36.45
N ASN A 7 -32.87 0.82 36.68
CA ASN A 7 -32.14 1.45 37.77
C ASN A 7 -31.75 2.91 37.46
N ILE A 8 -31.51 3.67 38.52
CA ILE A 8 -31.09 5.07 38.45
C ILE A 8 -29.78 5.19 39.21
N ASP A 9 -28.75 5.68 38.54
CA ASP A 9 -27.39 5.79 39.08
C ASP A 9 -26.87 7.23 38.95
N VAL A 10 -25.77 7.54 39.62
CA VAL A 10 -25.08 8.83 39.53
C VAL A 10 -23.96 8.77 38.49
N HIS A 11 -23.83 9.81 37.67
CA HIS A 11 -22.80 9.86 36.65
C HIS A 11 -21.39 9.94 37.29
N PRO A 12 -20.39 9.19 36.78
CA PRO A 12 -19.10 9.03 37.45
C PRO A 12 -18.23 10.29 37.48
N SER A 13 -18.54 11.34 36.74
CA SER A 13 -17.79 12.62 36.72
C SER A 13 -18.72 13.85 36.76
N GLU A 14 -19.60 14.01 35.78
CA GLU A 14 -20.60 15.10 35.74
C GLU A 14 -21.64 15.07 36.89
N LYS A 15 -22.23 16.23 37.21
CA LYS A 15 -23.44 16.36 38.04
C LYS A 15 -24.69 15.94 37.24
N ALA A 16 -24.85 14.63 37.05
CA ALA A 16 -25.95 14.05 36.28
C ALA A 16 -26.42 12.71 36.86
N LEU A 17 -27.67 12.34 36.57
CA LEU A 17 -28.23 11.01 36.84
C LEU A 17 -28.26 10.18 35.55
N ILE A 18 -28.00 8.89 35.65
CA ILE A 18 -28.13 7.91 34.56
C ILE A 18 -29.36 7.06 34.83
N VAL A 19 -30.34 7.09 33.93
CA VAL A 19 -31.54 6.25 34.01
C VAL A 19 -31.42 5.12 33.00
N HIS A 20 -31.30 3.89 33.49
CA HIS A 20 -31.35 2.69 32.67
C HIS A 20 -32.80 2.35 32.32
N TYR A 21 -33.07 1.93 31.08
CA TYR A 21 -34.40 1.51 30.65
C TYR A 21 -34.33 0.50 29.52
N GLU A 22 -35.28 -0.44 29.49
CA GLU A 22 -35.43 -1.42 28.42
C GLU A 22 -36.51 -0.97 27.43
N VAL A 23 -36.23 -1.12 26.14
CA VAL A 23 -37.23 -0.99 25.07
C VAL A 23 -37.49 -2.37 24.45
N GLU A 24 -38.73 -2.83 24.55
CA GLU A 24 -39.20 -4.10 23.97
C GLU A 24 -40.07 -3.79 22.75
N ALA A 25 -39.65 -4.25 21.58
CA ALA A 25 -40.33 -4.00 20.30
C ALA A 25 -41.11 -5.25 19.85
N THR A 26 -42.34 -5.41 20.32
CA THR A 26 -43.23 -6.48 19.84
C THR A 26 -43.46 -6.35 18.34
N ILE A 27 -43.09 -7.39 17.58
CA ILE A 27 -43.38 -7.54 16.15
C ILE A 27 -44.60 -8.46 16.04
N LEU A 28 -45.60 -8.04 15.27
CA LEU A 28 -46.75 -8.88 14.93
C LEU A 28 -46.40 -9.69 13.70
N GLY A 29 -46.59 -11.01 13.75
CA GLY A 29 -46.47 -11.86 12.56
C GLY A 29 -47.61 -11.62 11.57
N GLU A 30 -47.52 -12.21 10.37
CA GLU A 30 -48.50 -12.00 9.28
C GLU A 30 -49.94 -12.43 9.62
N LEU A 31 -50.12 -13.27 10.65
CA LEU A 31 -51.43 -13.69 11.18
C LEU A 31 -51.91 -12.89 12.40
N GLY A 32 -51.15 -11.88 12.84
CA GLY A 32 -51.51 -11.01 13.97
C GLY A 32 -51.04 -11.49 15.35
N ASP A 33 -50.38 -12.65 15.44
CA ASP A 33 -49.81 -13.15 16.69
C ASP A 33 -48.53 -12.38 17.10
N PRO A 34 -48.35 -12.06 18.39
CA PRO A 34 -47.16 -11.35 18.87
C PRO A 34 -45.95 -12.29 19.00
N MET A 35 -44.95 -12.10 18.13
CA MET A 35 -43.66 -12.78 18.28
C MET A 35 -42.73 -12.04 19.25
N LEU A 36 -41.85 -12.80 19.91
CA LEU A 36 -40.83 -12.29 20.84
C LEU A 36 -39.87 -11.34 20.11
N GLY A 37 -40.00 -10.04 20.41
CA GLY A 37 -39.12 -9.01 19.86
C GLY A 37 -37.85 -8.83 20.67
N GLU A 38 -36.81 -8.30 20.02
CA GLU A 38 -35.55 -7.94 20.67
C GLU A 38 -35.78 -6.94 21.83
N ARG A 39 -35.05 -7.18 22.92
CA ARG A 39 -34.93 -6.24 24.04
C ARG A 39 -33.63 -5.49 23.90
N LYS A 40 -33.71 -4.16 23.88
CA LYS A 40 -32.53 -3.29 23.91
C LYS A 40 -32.48 -2.52 25.21
N GLU A 41 -31.39 -2.73 25.96
CA GLU A 41 -31.03 -1.88 27.08
C GLU A 41 -30.52 -0.53 26.57
N CYS A 42 -31.04 0.54 27.15
CA CYS A 42 -30.71 1.92 26.82
C CYS A 42 -30.45 2.71 28.11
N GLN A 43 -29.68 3.80 27.98
CA GLN A 43 -29.38 4.71 29.08
C GLN A 43 -29.78 6.14 28.69
N LYS A 44 -30.35 6.89 29.64
CA LYS A 44 -30.65 8.32 29.48
C LYS A 44 -29.95 9.12 30.58
N ILE A 45 -29.11 10.07 30.18
CA ILE A 45 -28.41 10.95 31.11
C ILE A 45 -29.25 12.22 31.35
N ILE A 46 -29.48 12.56 32.62
CA ILE A 46 -30.19 13.76 33.07
C ILE A 46 -29.17 14.69 33.73
N ARG A 47 -28.74 15.73 33.01
CA ARG A 47 -27.76 16.72 33.49
C ARG A 47 -28.41 17.79 34.35
N LEU A 48 -27.85 18.05 35.53
CA LEU A 48 -28.46 18.89 36.56
C LEU A 48 -27.77 20.25 36.62
N LYS A 49 -27.97 21.08 35.59
CA LYS A 49 -27.26 22.36 35.36
C LYS A 49 -27.32 23.34 36.55
N SER A 50 -28.28 23.22 37.46
CA SER A 50 -28.51 24.12 38.61
C SER A 50 -28.18 23.52 39.99
N LEU A 51 -27.54 22.34 40.08
CA LEU A 51 -27.23 21.68 41.36
C LEU A 51 -26.01 22.30 42.08
N ASN A 52 -26.29 23.17 43.06
CA ASN A 52 -25.34 23.82 43.95
C ASN A 52 -25.68 23.56 45.43
N ALA A 53 -24.85 24.05 46.36
CA ALA A 53 -24.99 23.79 47.80
C ALA A 53 -26.29 24.34 48.44
N ASN A 54 -26.97 25.28 47.79
CA ASN A 54 -28.22 25.89 48.27
C ASN A 54 -29.47 25.36 47.55
N THR A 55 -29.34 24.38 46.64
CA THR A 55 -30.46 23.81 45.90
C THR A 55 -31.33 22.93 46.81
N ASP A 56 -32.64 23.19 46.85
CA ASP A 56 -33.62 22.29 47.48
C ASP A 56 -33.77 20.99 46.65
N ILE A 57 -33.20 19.92 47.19
CA ILE A 57 -33.21 18.59 46.58
C ILE A 57 -34.62 18.01 46.49
N GLY A 58 -35.49 18.23 47.47
CA GLY A 58 -36.85 17.65 47.48
C GLY A 58 -37.76 18.28 46.42
N SER A 59 -37.54 19.56 46.09
CA SER A 59 -38.21 20.21 44.95
C SER A 59 -37.57 19.82 43.61
N LEU A 60 -36.24 19.69 43.54
CA LEU A 60 -35.56 19.27 42.31
C LEU A 60 -35.89 17.82 41.93
N ALA A 61 -35.93 16.89 42.90
CA ALA A 61 -36.26 15.49 42.65
C ALA A 61 -37.67 15.32 42.10
N ARG A 62 -38.67 16.02 42.68
CA ARG A 62 -40.04 16.03 42.16
C ARG A 62 -40.08 16.50 40.71
N LYS A 63 -39.39 17.60 40.39
CA LYS A 63 -39.28 18.10 39.02
C LYS A 63 -38.62 17.09 38.06
N VAL A 64 -37.54 16.44 38.48
CA VAL A 64 -36.85 15.40 37.67
C VAL A 64 -37.76 14.20 37.39
N VAL A 65 -38.58 13.78 38.37
CA VAL A 65 -39.53 12.67 38.21
C VAL A 65 -40.74 13.07 37.35
N GLU A 66 -41.23 14.30 37.47
CA GLU A 66 -42.31 14.84 36.63
C GLU A 66 -41.88 15.00 35.15
N GLU A 67 -40.67 15.51 34.91
CA GLU A 67 -40.15 15.72 33.54
C GLU A 67 -39.64 14.41 32.90
N CYS A 68 -39.18 13.43 33.68
CA CYS A 68 -38.64 12.17 33.15
C CYS A 68 -39.61 10.98 33.30
N LYS A 69 -40.46 10.79 32.29
CA LYS A 69 -41.42 9.65 32.17
C LYS A 69 -40.82 8.23 32.21
N LEU A 70 -39.48 8.09 32.28
CA LEU A 70 -38.79 6.80 32.46
C LEU A 70 -38.60 6.45 33.95
N ILE A 71 -38.72 7.43 34.84
CA ILE A 71 -38.66 7.25 36.29
C ILE A 71 -40.08 7.09 36.82
N HIS A 72 -40.36 5.99 37.52
CA HIS A 72 -41.67 5.77 38.13
C HIS A 72 -41.82 6.64 39.40
N PRO A 73 -42.99 7.26 39.68
CA PRO A 73 -43.18 8.14 40.84
C PRO A 73 -42.83 7.52 42.20
N SER A 74 -42.89 6.20 42.34
CA SER A 74 -42.45 5.50 43.57
C SER A 74 -40.95 5.56 43.83
N LYS A 75 -40.12 5.93 42.84
CA LYS A 75 -38.67 6.10 42.97
C LYS A 75 -38.25 7.52 43.38
N LEU A 76 -39.18 8.39 43.78
CA LEU A 76 -38.87 9.77 44.17
C LEU A 76 -37.77 9.87 45.26
N GLY A 77 -37.87 9.05 46.32
CA GLY A 77 -36.86 9.03 47.39
C GLY A 77 -35.48 8.51 46.96
N GLU A 78 -35.43 7.62 45.96
CA GLU A 78 -34.18 7.15 45.33
C GLU A 78 -33.51 8.32 44.59
N VAL A 79 -34.29 9.09 43.82
CA VAL A 79 -33.81 10.30 43.13
C VAL A 79 -33.35 11.38 44.12
N GLU A 80 -34.10 11.65 45.20
CA GLU A 80 -33.68 12.59 46.27
C GLU A 80 -32.33 12.20 46.87
N GLN A 81 -32.13 10.92 47.18
CA GLN A 81 -30.88 10.44 47.78
C GLN A 81 -29.67 10.55 46.82
N LEU A 82 -29.86 10.26 45.54
CA LEU A 82 -28.80 10.38 44.52
C LEU A 82 -28.47 11.87 44.23
N LEU A 83 -29.46 12.76 44.25
CA LEU A 83 -29.26 14.20 44.16
C LEU A 83 -28.51 14.75 45.40
N TYR A 84 -28.83 14.27 46.61
CA TYR A 84 -28.11 14.61 47.83
C TYR A 84 -26.64 14.16 47.78
N TYR A 85 -26.38 12.96 47.24
CA TYR A 85 -25.02 12.50 47.01
C TYR A 85 -24.26 13.41 46.01
N LEU A 86 -24.88 13.75 44.87
CA LEU A 86 -24.27 14.64 43.87
C LEU A 86 -24.05 16.08 44.37
N GLN A 87 -24.87 16.58 45.29
CA GLN A 87 -24.69 17.91 45.90
C GLN A 87 -23.47 17.94 46.84
N ASN A 88 -23.25 16.85 47.59
CA ASN A 88 -22.20 16.77 48.62
C ASN A 88 -20.89 16.11 48.13
N ARG A 89 -20.86 15.65 46.88
CA ARG A 89 -19.67 15.09 46.24
C ARG A 89 -18.61 16.18 46.06
N ARG A 90 -17.48 16.04 46.76
CA ARG A 90 -16.30 16.91 46.55
C ARG A 90 -15.69 16.63 45.18
N ASP A 91 -15.39 17.69 44.43
CA ASP A 91 -14.75 17.61 43.12
C ASP A 91 -13.32 17.06 43.26
N ALA A 92 -13.16 15.76 43.03
CA ALA A 92 -11.88 15.09 43.03
C ALA A 92 -11.24 15.20 41.63
N SER A 93 -10.10 15.87 41.57
CA SER A 93 -9.36 16.16 40.34
C SER A 93 -8.83 14.91 39.62
N ALA A 94 -8.98 14.91 38.29
CA ALA A 94 -8.10 14.25 37.32
C ALA A 94 -7.73 12.76 37.55
N GLY A 95 -8.73 11.88 37.50
CA GLY A 95 -8.50 10.45 37.22
C GLY A 95 -8.26 10.21 35.72
N LYS A 96 -7.15 9.56 35.34
CA LYS A 96 -6.84 9.21 33.94
C LYS A 96 -7.81 8.15 33.41
N GLU A 97 -8.70 8.52 32.51
CA GLU A 97 -9.44 7.55 31.68
C GLU A 97 -8.65 7.19 30.42
N LYS A 98 -8.51 5.89 30.15
CA LYS A 98 -8.11 5.38 28.83
C LYS A 98 -9.27 5.64 27.86
N LYS A 99 -9.29 6.80 27.19
CA LYS A 99 -10.13 6.98 26.01
C LYS A 99 -9.54 6.22 24.84
N GLU A 100 -10.39 5.48 24.12
CA GLU A 100 -10.07 5.00 22.78
C GLU A 100 -9.67 6.19 21.90
N LYS A 101 -8.65 6.01 21.05
CA LYS A 101 -8.10 7.09 20.23
C LYS A 101 -9.07 7.48 19.10
N THR A 102 -10.00 8.39 19.40
CA THR A 102 -10.82 9.07 18.38
C THR A 102 -9.90 9.87 17.45
N SER A 103 -9.97 9.62 16.15
CA SER A 103 -9.10 10.18 15.11
C SER A 103 -9.36 11.65 14.75
N LYS A 104 -10.10 12.40 15.58
CA LYS A 104 -10.31 13.84 15.40
C LYS A 104 -9.17 14.62 16.10
N PRO A 105 -8.63 15.68 15.48
CA PRO A 105 -7.76 16.62 16.17
C PRO A 105 -8.42 17.17 17.44
N LYS A 106 -7.62 17.64 18.40
CA LYS A 106 -8.17 18.37 19.56
C LYS A 106 -8.60 19.77 19.11
N ASP A 107 -9.73 20.23 19.62
CA ASP A 107 -10.11 21.63 19.51
C ASP A 107 -9.02 22.50 20.17
N PRO A 108 -8.58 23.61 19.55
CA PRO A 108 -9.11 24.87 20.06
C PRO A 108 -8.75 25.32 21.49
N PRO A 109 -7.54 25.17 22.07
CA PRO A 109 -7.18 26.01 23.21
C PRO A 109 -7.34 27.51 22.83
N PRO A 110 -7.97 28.32 23.71
CA PRO A 110 -8.13 29.77 23.54
C PRO A 110 -6.82 30.47 23.19
N PHE A 111 -6.92 31.62 22.53
CA PHE A 111 -5.78 32.52 22.40
C PHE A 111 -5.55 33.22 23.75
N GLU A 112 -4.31 33.25 24.26
CA GLU A 112 -3.96 33.92 25.53
C GLU A 112 -4.24 35.44 25.54
N GLY A 113 -4.57 36.03 24.38
CA GLY A 113 -5.09 37.40 24.26
C GLY A 113 -6.60 37.51 24.00
N THR A 114 -7.37 36.42 24.04
CA THR A 114 -8.86 36.45 23.96
C THR A 114 -9.55 36.38 25.32
N GLU A 115 -8.80 36.30 26.41
CA GLU A 115 -9.35 36.43 27.76
C GLU A 115 -9.54 37.91 28.08
N ILE A 116 -10.71 38.43 27.70
CA ILE A 116 -11.23 39.68 28.24
C ILE A 116 -11.69 39.39 29.68
N ASP A 117 -11.46 40.31 30.61
CA ASP A 117 -12.01 40.22 31.99
C ASP A 117 -13.55 40.30 32.02
N GLU A 118 -14.17 40.68 30.89
CA GLU A 118 -15.61 40.81 30.70
C GLU A 118 -16.25 39.46 30.37
N VAL A 119 -17.43 39.18 30.95
CA VAL A 119 -18.20 37.95 30.68
C VAL A 119 -19.36 38.29 29.75
N ALA A 120 -19.28 37.83 28.51
CA ALA A 120 -20.32 38.02 27.51
C ALA A 120 -21.64 37.34 27.89
N ASN A 121 -22.75 38.00 27.55
CA ASN A 121 -24.11 37.56 27.80
C ASN A 121 -24.91 37.69 26.49
N ILE A 122 -25.70 36.67 26.15
CA ILE A 122 -26.37 36.57 24.85
C ILE A 122 -27.49 37.61 24.65
N ASN A 123 -27.96 38.22 25.74
CA ASN A 123 -28.95 39.30 25.69
C ASN A 123 -28.35 40.64 25.23
N ASP A 124 -27.02 40.81 25.34
CA ASP A 124 -26.33 42.08 25.06
C ASP A 124 -25.74 42.09 23.62
N MET A 125 -26.26 41.21 22.76
CA MET A 125 -25.77 40.99 21.39
C MET A 125 -25.82 42.25 20.51
N ASP A 126 -26.80 43.13 20.70
CA ASP A 126 -26.89 44.37 19.92
C ASP A 126 -25.71 45.31 20.22
N GLU A 127 -25.31 45.44 21.49
CA GLU A 127 -24.11 46.21 21.88
C GLU A 127 -22.83 45.62 21.25
N TYR A 128 -22.73 44.29 21.18
CA TYR A 128 -21.58 43.62 20.58
C TYR A 128 -21.55 43.78 19.04
N ILE A 129 -22.71 43.94 18.41
CA ILE A 129 -22.85 44.23 16.98
C ILE A 129 -22.45 45.69 16.69
N GLU A 130 -22.84 46.66 17.52
CA GLU A 130 -22.45 48.07 17.36
C GLU A 130 -20.92 48.23 17.33
N LEU A 131 -20.20 47.55 18.24
CA LEU A 131 -18.73 47.51 18.25
C LEU A 131 -18.09 47.01 16.94
N LEU A 132 -18.82 46.29 16.07
CA LEU A 132 -18.33 45.85 14.76
C LEU A 132 -18.37 46.93 13.66
N TYR A 133 -18.93 48.11 13.94
CA TYR A 133 -18.97 49.26 13.04
C TYR A 133 -17.91 50.33 13.36
N GLU A 134 -17.39 50.32 14.58
CA GLU A 134 -16.40 51.26 15.11
C GLU A 134 -14.94 50.97 14.66
N ASP A 135 -13.96 51.53 15.36
CA ASP A 135 -12.53 51.35 15.08
C ASP A 135 -12.03 49.90 15.34
N ILE A 136 -10.83 49.59 14.85
CA ILE A 136 -10.23 48.24 14.96
C ILE A 136 -10.15 47.70 16.39
N PRO A 137 -9.82 48.47 17.45
CA PRO A 137 -9.82 47.97 18.82
C PRO A 137 -11.22 47.51 19.29
N ASP A 138 -12.26 48.29 18.97
CA ASP A 138 -13.64 47.99 19.34
C ASP A 138 -14.16 46.77 18.57
N LYS A 139 -13.84 46.66 17.28
CA LYS A 139 -14.09 45.45 16.48
C LYS A 139 -13.43 44.20 17.07
N VAL A 140 -12.20 44.32 17.59
CA VAL A 140 -11.52 43.20 18.29
C VAL A 140 -12.28 42.82 19.56
N ARG A 141 -12.71 43.81 20.38
CA ARG A 141 -13.49 43.57 21.60
C ARG A 141 -14.85 42.92 21.31
N GLY A 142 -15.65 43.50 20.40
CA GLY A 142 -16.96 42.97 20.00
C GLY A 142 -16.87 41.55 19.43
N SER A 143 -15.91 41.30 18.53
CA SER A 143 -15.68 39.94 18.01
C SER A 143 -15.19 38.94 19.07
N ALA A 144 -14.46 39.38 20.10
CA ALA A 144 -14.04 38.52 21.20
C ALA A 144 -15.20 38.16 22.15
N LEU A 145 -16.11 39.11 22.43
CA LEU A 145 -17.33 38.87 23.23
C LEU A 145 -18.27 37.87 22.50
N ILE A 146 -18.52 38.07 21.20
CA ILE A 146 -19.33 37.13 20.40
C ILE A 146 -18.64 35.75 20.31
N LEU A 147 -17.30 35.71 20.26
CA LEU A 147 -16.55 34.45 20.32
C LEU A 147 -16.74 33.71 21.65
N GLN A 148 -16.75 34.41 22.78
CA GLN A 148 -17.01 33.82 24.09
C GLN A 148 -18.38 33.14 24.13
N LEU A 149 -19.41 33.76 23.53
CA LEU A 149 -20.73 33.16 23.34
C LEU A 149 -20.69 31.95 22.41
N ALA A 150 -20.05 32.06 21.24
CA ALA A 150 -19.99 31.00 20.23
C ALA A 150 -19.19 29.76 20.66
N ARG A 151 -18.32 29.87 21.67
CA ARG A 151 -17.63 28.72 22.28
C ARG A 151 -18.56 27.80 23.07
N ASN A 152 -19.74 28.26 23.48
CA ASN A 152 -20.76 27.41 24.09
C ASN A 152 -21.70 26.83 23.01
N PRO A 153 -21.74 25.51 22.77
CA PRO A 153 -22.60 24.93 21.75
C PRO A 153 -24.09 25.21 21.94
N ASP A 154 -24.55 25.34 23.20
CA ASP A 154 -25.95 25.67 23.51
C ASP A 154 -26.37 27.04 22.93
N ASN A 155 -25.41 27.97 22.73
CA ASN A 155 -25.68 29.32 22.22
C ASN A 155 -25.70 29.39 20.67
N LEU A 156 -25.23 28.34 19.97
CA LEU A 156 -25.04 28.42 18.51
C LEU A 156 -26.37 28.53 17.74
N GLU A 157 -27.45 27.92 18.22
CA GLU A 157 -28.77 28.05 17.59
C GLU A 157 -29.34 29.48 17.71
N GLU A 158 -29.13 30.14 18.84
CA GLU A 158 -29.56 31.52 19.07
C GLU A 158 -28.71 32.52 18.28
N LEU A 159 -27.38 32.31 18.22
CA LEU A 159 -26.49 33.07 17.34
C LEU A 159 -26.78 32.84 15.84
N LEU A 160 -27.34 31.68 15.46
CA LEU A 160 -27.75 31.40 14.08
C LEU A 160 -28.96 32.26 13.66
N ILE A 161 -29.90 32.49 14.58
CA ILE A 161 -31.10 33.30 14.35
C ILE A 161 -30.72 34.79 14.17
N ASN A 162 -29.61 35.23 14.77
CA ASN A 162 -29.09 36.59 14.63
C ASN A 162 -28.32 36.79 13.30
N GLU A 163 -29.06 36.79 12.18
CA GLU A 163 -28.50 37.01 10.83
C GLU A 163 -27.76 38.35 10.69
N THR A 164 -28.13 39.36 11.48
CA THR A 164 -27.45 40.67 11.53
C THR A 164 -26.04 40.56 12.11
N ALA A 165 -25.84 39.81 13.21
CA ALA A 165 -24.52 39.52 13.74
C ALA A 165 -23.65 38.75 12.74
N LEU A 166 -24.17 37.67 12.15
CA LEU A 166 -23.43 36.87 11.17
C LEU A 166 -23.09 37.67 9.90
N GLY A 167 -24.01 38.52 9.45
CA GLY A 167 -23.78 39.46 8.35
C GLY A 167 -22.71 40.51 8.66
N ALA A 168 -22.75 41.11 9.86
CA ALA A 168 -21.74 42.06 10.31
C ALA A 168 -20.35 41.42 10.42
N LEU A 169 -20.24 40.24 11.06
CA LEU A 169 -19.01 39.46 11.14
C LEU A 169 -18.45 39.10 9.76
N ALA A 170 -19.30 38.65 8.84
CA ALA A 170 -18.90 38.31 7.47
C ALA A 170 -18.47 39.53 6.63
N ARG A 171 -19.01 40.72 6.93
CA ARG A 171 -18.57 42.00 6.36
C ARG A 171 -17.21 42.40 6.93
N VAL A 172 -17.05 42.45 8.25
CA VAL A 172 -15.80 42.84 8.91
C VAL A 172 -14.64 41.90 8.51
N LEU A 173 -14.88 40.59 8.44
CA LEU A 173 -13.87 39.62 7.96
C LEU A 173 -13.49 39.84 6.49
N ARG A 174 -14.32 40.48 5.68
CA ARG A 174 -14.05 40.75 4.26
C ARG A 174 -13.26 42.04 4.06
N GLU A 175 -13.56 43.05 4.86
CA GLU A 175 -13.01 44.41 4.78
C GLU A 175 -11.71 44.56 5.59
N ASP A 176 -11.69 44.07 6.84
CA ASP A 176 -10.70 44.46 7.86
C ASP A 176 -9.68 43.38 8.24
N TRP A 177 -9.78 42.16 7.70
CA TRP A 177 -8.89 41.04 8.07
C TRP A 177 -7.39 41.30 7.86
N LYS A 178 -7.03 42.18 6.92
CA LYS A 178 -5.63 42.58 6.69
C LYS A 178 -5.10 43.55 7.76
N GLN A 179 -6.00 44.26 8.44
CA GLN A 179 -5.65 45.27 9.45
C GLN A 179 -5.28 44.61 10.77
N SER A 180 -6.00 43.55 11.18
CA SER A 180 -5.75 42.83 12.42
C SER A 180 -5.91 41.31 12.25
N ILE A 181 -4.80 40.59 12.46
CA ILE A 181 -4.78 39.11 12.54
C ILE A 181 -5.67 38.62 13.69
N GLU A 182 -5.75 39.37 14.78
CA GLU A 182 -6.53 39.03 15.96
C GLU A 182 -8.03 39.09 15.68
N LEU A 183 -8.48 40.17 15.02
CA LEU A 183 -9.85 40.31 14.52
C LEU A 183 -10.22 39.17 13.55
N ALA A 184 -9.33 38.89 12.59
CA ALA A 184 -9.54 37.79 11.65
C ALA A 184 -9.62 36.43 12.38
N THR A 185 -8.77 36.20 13.39
CA THR A 185 -8.76 34.97 14.19
C THR A 185 -10.07 34.84 14.98
N ASN A 186 -10.54 35.89 15.64
CA ASN A 186 -11.78 35.86 16.42
C ASN A 186 -12.99 35.50 15.55
N ILE A 187 -13.14 36.18 14.40
CA ILE A 187 -14.26 35.95 13.50
C ILE A 187 -14.19 34.56 12.85
N ILE A 188 -13.01 34.12 12.42
CA ILE A 188 -12.84 32.76 11.89
C ILE A 188 -13.10 31.70 12.98
N TYR A 189 -12.78 31.97 14.24
CA TYR A 189 -13.10 31.07 15.36
C TYR A 189 -14.61 30.97 15.56
N ILE A 190 -15.36 32.08 15.54
CA ILE A 190 -16.83 32.03 15.60
C ILE A 190 -17.39 31.08 14.53
N PHE A 191 -16.98 31.24 13.27
CA PHE A 191 -17.41 30.34 12.19
C PHE A 191 -16.83 28.92 12.29
N PHE A 192 -15.70 28.71 12.96
CA PHE A 192 -15.19 27.38 13.29
C PHE A 192 -16.09 26.66 14.30
N CYS A 193 -16.60 27.34 15.33
CA CYS A 193 -17.58 26.75 16.26
C CYS A 193 -18.84 26.25 15.53
N PHE A 194 -19.36 27.03 14.58
CA PHE A 194 -20.42 26.57 13.67
C PHE A 194 -19.97 25.37 12.82
N SER A 195 -18.74 25.38 12.30
CA SER A 195 -18.23 24.31 11.41
C SER A 195 -18.16 22.92 12.08
N SER A 196 -18.14 22.86 13.40
CA SER A 196 -18.13 21.61 14.16
C SER A 196 -19.41 20.77 14.00
N PHE A 197 -20.49 21.37 13.47
CA PHE A 197 -21.76 20.69 13.21
C PHE A 197 -22.16 20.86 11.73
N SER A 198 -22.31 19.75 11.01
CA SER A 198 -22.57 19.74 9.56
C SER A 198 -23.87 20.46 9.16
N GLN A 199 -24.84 20.54 10.08
CA GLN A 199 -26.07 21.32 9.92
C GLN A 199 -25.83 22.83 9.70
N PHE A 200 -24.72 23.38 10.20
CA PHE A 200 -24.36 24.80 10.04
C PHE A 200 -23.39 25.04 8.86
N HIS A 201 -22.92 24.01 8.13
CA HIS A 201 -22.05 24.20 6.97
C HIS A 201 -22.70 25.02 5.85
N GLY A 202 -24.04 24.97 5.76
CA GLY A 202 -24.84 25.80 4.87
C GLY A 202 -24.63 27.30 5.10
N ILE A 203 -24.62 27.77 6.35
CA ILE A 203 -24.48 29.20 6.65
C ILE A 203 -23.05 29.72 6.41
N ILE A 204 -22.05 28.90 6.71
CA ILE A 204 -20.63 29.20 6.43
C ILE A 204 -20.40 29.32 4.91
N THR A 205 -21.09 28.48 4.13
CA THR A 205 -21.09 28.53 2.65
C THR A 205 -21.85 29.75 2.12
N HIS A 206 -23.00 30.08 2.69
CA HIS A 206 -23.82 31.25 2.33
C HIS A 206 -23.03 32.56 2.40
N TYR A 207 -22.39 32.83 3.54
CA TYR A 207 -21.55 34.02 3.73
C TYR A 207 -20.18 33.94 3.02
N LYS A 208 -19.87 32.82 2.35
CA LYS A 208 -18.62 32.54 1.62
C LYS A 208 -17.37 32.51 2.53
N ILE A 209 -17.54 32.18 3.80
CA ILE A 209 -16.46 32.24 4.82
C ILE A 209 -15.31 31.29 4.47
N GLY A 210 -15.59 30.07 3.98
CA GLY A 210 -14.53 29.14 3.54
C GLY A 210 -13.66 29.73 2.41
N ALA A 211 -14.25 30.47 1.47
CA ALA A 211 -13.51 31.15 0.42
C ALA A 211 -12.69 32.35 0.94
N LEU A 212 -13.14 33.03 2.01
CA LEU A 212 -12.35 34.06 2.70
C LEU A 212 -11.19 33.44 3.48
N CYS A 213 -11.42 32.33 4.20
CA CYS A 213 -10.37 31.60 4.94
C CYS A 213 -9.23 31.18 4.02
N MET A 214 -9.55 30.64 2.83
CA MET A 214 -8.55 30.33 1.80
C MET A 214 -7.67 31.54 1.45
N ASN A 215 -8.28 32.69 1.14
CA ASN A 215 -7.55 33.91 0.78
C ASN A 215 -6.69 34.45 1.94
N ILE A 216 -7.17 34.31 3.18
CA ILE A 216 -6.47 34.74 4.40
C ILE A 216 -5.24 33.85 4.65
N ILE A 217 -5.39 32.53 4.55
CA ILE A 217 -4.28 31.56 4.68
C ILE A 217 -3.21 31.83 3.61
N ASP A 218 -3.58 31.96 2.33
CA ASP A 218 -2.63 32.21 1.23
C ASP A 218 -1.84 33.52 1.45
N HIS A 219 -2.52 34.59 1.88
CA HIS A 219 -1.87 35.85 2.22
C HIS A 219 -0.89 35.73 3.39
N GLU A 220 -1.27 35.07 4.48
CA GLU A 220 -0.42 34.96 5.66
C GLU A 220 0.76 33.98 5.47
N LEU A 221 0.62 32.97 4.59
CA LEU A 221 1.74 32.17 4.10
C LEU A 221 2.71 33.01 3.26
N LYS A 222 2.23 33.74 2.24
CA LYS A 222 3.07 34.65 1.42
C LYS A 222 3.75 35.74 2.25
N ARG A 223 3.04 36.31 3.23
CA ARG A 223 3.59 37.28 4.18
C ARG A 223 4.71 36.67 5.00
N HIS A 224 4.58 35.41 5.42
CA HIS A 224 5.62 34.71 6.17
C HIS A 224 6.88 34.49 5.32
N GLU A 225 6.74 34.07 4.06
CA GLU A 225 7.83 33.93 3.10
C GLU A 225 8.63 35.24 2.95
N LEU A 226 7.94 36.37 2.77
CA LEU A 226 8.56 37.71 2.68
C LEU A 226 9.33 38.09 3.96
N TRP A 227 8.80 37.75 5.15
CA TRP A 227 9.49 37.99 6.43
C TRP A 227 10.71 37.08 6.62
N GLN A 228 10.66 35.83 6.17
CA GLN A 228 11.81 34.94 6.17
C GLN A 228 12.91 35.47 5.23
N GLU A 229 12.55 35.97 4.04
CA GLU A 229 13.51 36.62 3.13
C GLU A 229 14.17 37.86 3.74
N GLU A 230 13.41 38.75 4.39
CA GLU A 230 13.97 39.94 5.05
C GLU A 230 14.96 39.53 6.15
N LEU A 231 14.59 38.56 6.99
CA LEU A 231 15.47 38.01 8.03
C LEU A 231 16.73 37.36 7.43
N ALA A 232 16.61 36.63 6.32
CA ALA A 232 17.76 36.02 5.64
C ALA A 232 18.71 37.08 5.06
N LYS A 233 18.17 38.16 4.47
CA LYS A 233 18.94 39.30 3.96
C LYS A 233 19.69 40.00 5.11
N LYS A 234 19.01 40.31 6.23
CA LYS A 234 19.65 40.91 7.42
C LYS A 234 20.70 39.99 8.05
N LYS A 235 20.42 38.67 8.16
CA LYS A 235 21.37 37.68 8.70
C LYS A 235 22.63 37.56 7.84
N LYS A 236 22.52 37.62 6.51
CA LYS A 236 23.70 37.65 5.62
C LYS A 236 24.52 38.92 5.81
N ALA A 237 23.90 40.09 5.99
CA ALA A 237 24.62 41.34 6.28
C ALA A 237 25.36 41.31 7.63
N ASP A 238 24.79 40.65 8.65
CA ASP A 238 25.42 40.44 9.96
C ASP A 238 26.65 39.50 9.88
N ILE A 239 26.55 38.43 9.07
CA ILE A 239 27.64 37.45 8.89
C ILE A 239 28.79 37.98 8.01
N LEU A 240 28.50 38.81 7.00
CA LEU A 240 29.52 39.31 6.05
C LEU A 240 30.47 40.36 6.66
N LEU A 241 30.17 40.86 7.85
CA LEU A 241 30.91 41.93 8.53
C LEU A 241 31.46 41.46 9.88
N MET A 242 32.46 40.57 9.85
CA MET A 242 33.18 40.05 11.02
C MET A 242 34.09 41.11 11.71
N TYR A 243 33.61 42.34 11.86
CA TYR A 243 34.29 43.43 12.57
C TYR A 243 33.58 43.73 13.90
N PRO A 244 34.31 43.96 15.02
CA PRO A 244 33.72 44.15 16.35
C PRO A 244 32.78 45.36 16.53
N GLU A 245 32.66 46.25 15.53
CA GLU A 245 32.01 47.56 15.67
C GLU A 245 30.48 47.56 15.44
N ASN A 246 29.89 46.45 14.96
CA ASN A 246 28.48 46.38 14.54
C ASN A 246 27.47 45.89 15.59
N GLN A 247 27.61 46.30 16.86
CA GLN A 247 26.60 46.01 17.90
C GLN A 247 25.20 46.54 17.56
N THR A 248 25.09 47.54 16.69
CA THR A 248 23.83 48.14 16.21
C THR A 248 23.09 47.24 15.24
N LEU A 249 23.78 46.63 14.26
CA LEU A 249 23.16 45.69 13.30
C LEU A 249 22.62 44.44 14.00
N LYS A 250 23.39 43.88 14.93
CA LYS A 250 22.96 42.75 15.75
C LYS A 250 21.69 43.07 16.56
N LYS A 251 21.61 44.28 17.16
CA LYS A 251 20.42 44.75 17.88
C LYS A 251 19.20 44.97 16.96
N ASP A 252 19.39 45.45 15.73
CA ASP A 252 18.27 45.56 14.76
C ASP A 252 17.80 44.19 14.29
N TYR A 253 18.71 43.24 14.06
CA TYR A 253 18.37 41.85 13.76
C TYR A 253 17.56 41.22 14.91
N GLU A 254 18.04 41.31 16.16
CA GLU A 254 17.34 40.79 17.35
C GLU A 254 15.94 41.43 17.51
N LYS A 255 15.80 42.74 17.28
CA LYS A 255 14.52 43.45 17.30
C LYS A 255 13.57 43.01 16.19
N THR A 256 14.09 42.83 14.97
CA THR A 256 13.32 42.33 13.81
C THR A 256 12.87 40.89 14.05
N TYR A 257 13.76 40.04 14.57
CA TYR A 257 13.48 38.65 14.90
C TYR A 257 12.46 38.50 16.04
N LYS A 258 12.49 39.37 17.07
CA LYS A 258 11.45 39.40 18.12
C LYS A 258 10.07 39.78 17.56
N LYS A 259 10.00 40.75 16.64
CA LYS A 259 8.75 41.09 15.93
C LYS A 259 8.24 39.91 15.10
N TYR A 260 9.12 39.26 14.35
CA TYR A 260 8.80 38.07 13.56
C TYR A 260 8.25 36.94 14.42
N LYS A 261 8.89 36.61 15.56
CA LYS A 261 8.38 35.60 16.50
C LYS A 261 6.96 35.94 17.00
N GLY A 262 6.70 37.19 17.36
CA GLY A 262 5.36 37.64 17.76
C GLY A 262 4.32 37.54 16.64
N LEU A 263 4.72 37.79 15.39
CA LEU A 263 3.88 37.57 14.21
C LEU A 263 3.58 36.08 13.99
N VAL A 264 4.60 35.22 14.09
CA VAL A 264 4.47 33.77 13.85
C VAL A 264 3.48 33.12 14.82
N VAL A 265 3.55 33.44 16.13
CA VAL A 265 2.58 32.91 17.12
C VAL A 265 1.13 33.30 16.76
N LYS A 266 0.90 34.57 16.37
CA LYS A 266 -0.44 35.00 15.92
C LYS A 266 -0.87 34.35 14.60
N GLN A 267 0.06 34.12 13.67
CA GLN A 267 -0.22 33.39 12.43
C GLN A 267 -0.57 31.93 12.70
N GLU A 268 0.14 31.24 13.60
CA GLU A 268 -0.13 29.82 13.91
C GLU A 268 -1.52 29.62 14.51
N GLN A 269 -1.96 30.52 15.41
CA GLN A 269 -3.32 30.55 15.93
C GLN A 269 -4.36 30.69 14.80
N LEU A 270 -4.19 31.71 13.95
CA LEU A 270 -5.07 31.99 12.81
C LEU A 270 -5.13 30.80 11.83
N LEU A 271 -3.97 30.29 11.43
CA LEU A 271 -3.84 29.17 10.49
C LEU A 271 -4.50 27.92 11.05
N ARG A 272 -4.32 27.60 12.35
CA ARG A 272 -4.92 26.40 12.94
C ARG A 272 -6.44 26.47 12.89
N VAL A 273 -7.04 27.58 13.33
CA VAL A 273 -8.50 27.72 13.32
C VAL A 273 -9.06 27.75 11.89
N ALA A 274 -8.40 28.47 10.96
CA ALA A 274 -8.84 28.57 9.58
C ALA A 274 -8.73 27.24 8.81
N ILE A 275 -7.63 26.49 9.00
CA ILE A 275 -7.44 25.17 8.38
C ILE A 275 -8.42 24.15 8.98
N TYR A 276 -8.78 24.24 10.27
CA TYR A 276 -9.72 23.32 10.89
C TYR A 276 -11.15 23.59 10.39
N LEU A 277 -11.55 24.86 10.29
CA LEU A 277 -12.80 25.24 9.63
C LEU A 277 -12.89 24.64 8.22
N LEU A 278 -11.81 24.73 7.43
CA LEU A 278 -11.77 24.16 6.08
C LEU A 278 -11.80 22.63 6.07
N LEU A 279 -11.09 21.97 7.00
CA LEU A 279 -11.11 20.51 7.16
C LEU A 279 -12.52 19.99 7.50
N ASN A 280 -13.25 20.70 8.36
CA ASN A 280 -14.64 20.39 8.69
C ASN A 280 -15.56 20.57 7.47
N LEU A 281 -15.45 21.68 6.73
CA LEU A 281 -16.21 21.89 5.49
C LEU A 281 -15.88 20.90 4.38
N ALA A 282 -14.68 20.32 4.37
CA ALA A 282 -14.28 19.29 3.41
C ALA A 282 -14.94 17.92 3.68
N GLU A 283 -15.81 17.80 4.69
CA GLU A 283 -16.75 16.66 4.81
C GLU A 283 -17.61 16.51 3.54
N ASP A 284 -18.05 17.62 2.91
CA ASP A 284 -18.68 17.60 1.59
C ASP A 284 -17.62 17.62 0.47
N THR A 285 -17.55 16.52 -0.29
CA THR A 285 -16.62 16.35 -1.42
C THR A 285 -16.78 17.43 -2.51
N ARG A 286 -17.97 18.04 -2.65
CA ARG A 286 -18.22 19.14 -3.58
C ARG A 286 -17.60 20.45 -3.10
N ILE A 287 -17.42 20.61 -1.79
CA ILE A 287 -16.66 21.72 -1.22
C ILE A 287 -15.17 21.41 -1.32
N GLU A 288 -14.75 20.17 -1.03
CA GLU A 288 -13.34 19.73 -1.20
C GLU A 288 -12.83 20.01 -2.62
N LEU A 289 -13.59 19.66 -3.67
CA LEU A 289 -13.26 19.97 -5.06
C LEU A 289 -13.13 21.49 -5.32
N LYS A 290 -13.98 22.32 -4.70
CA LYS A 290 -13.87 23.79 -4.80
C LYS A 290 -12.64 24.34 -4.07
N MET A 291 -12.18 23.67 -3.01
CA MET A 291 -10.92 24.01 -2.33
C MET A 291 -9.71 23.59 -3.16
N ARG A 292 -9.76 22.41 -3.81
CA ARG A 292 -8.72 21.95 -4.75
C ARG A 292 -8.55 22.94 -5.90
N ASN A 293 -9.64 23.38 -6.53
CA ASN A 293 -9.63 24.42 -7.58
C ASN A 293 -9.13 25.80 -7.10
N LYS A 294 -8.80 25.95 -5.82
CA LYS A 294 -8.17 27.12 -5.20
C LYS A 294 -6.82 26.77 -4.54
N ASN A 295 -6.18 25.68 -4.95
CA ASN A 295 -4.84 25.25 -4.56
C ASN A 295 -4.67 25.00 -3.04
N ILE A 296 -5.70 24.46 -2.36
CA ILE A 296 -5.60 24.08 -0.93
C ILE A 296 -4.41 23.15 -0.67
N VAL A 297 -4.12 22.21 -1.56
CA VAL A 297 -2.97 21.31 -1.45
C VAL A 297 -1.67 22.11 -1.35
N HIS A 298 -1.42 23.03 -2.29
CA HIS A 298 -0.20 23.85 -2.29
C HIS A 298 -0.07 24.67 -0.99
N MET A 299 -1.18 25.24 -0.49
CA MET A 299 -1.21 26.01 0.75
C MET A 299 -0.89 25.14 1.98
N LEU A 300 -1.43 23.92 2.03
CA LEU A 300 -1.14 22.96 3.10
C LEU A 300 0.31 22.46 3.05
N VAL A 301 0.85 22.14 1.86
CA VAL A 301 2.26 21.71 1.73
C VAL A 301 3.22 22.84 2.13
N LYS A 302 2.91 24.10 1.81
CA LYS A 302 3.64 25.27 2.34
C LYS A 302 3.53 25.41 3.87
N ALA A 303 2.39 25.06 4.46
CA ALA A 303 2.21 25.09 5.90
C ALA A 303 3.02 24.01 6.66
N LEU A 304 3.62 23.02 5.97
CA LEU A 304 4.54 22.05 6.56
C LEU A 304 5.92 22.64 6.93
N ASP A 305 6.28 23.82 6.43
CA ASP A 305 7.51 24.52 6.82
C ASP A 305 7.38 25.30 8.16
N ARG A 306 6.36 24.99 8.98
CA ARG A 306 6.12 25.55 10.32
C ARG A 306 6.59 24.59 11.41
N ASP A 307 6.97 25.11 12.57
CA ASP A 307 7.50 24.30 13.68
C ASP A 307 6.44 23.86 14.71
N ASN A 308 5.23 24.42 14.65
CA ASN A 308 4.18 24.21 15.66
C ASN A 308 3.46 22.87 15.47
N PHE A 309 3.69 21.91 16.38
CA PHE A 309 3.13 20.56 16.30
C PHE A 309 1.60 20.51 16.20
N GLU A 310 0.86 21.35 16.93
CA GLU A 310 -0.61 21.40 16.89
C GLU A 310 -1.15 21.85 15.53
N LEU A 311 -0.46 22.81 14.89
CA LEU A 311 -0.75 23.21 13.52
C LEU A 311 -0.37 22.11 12.51
N LEU A 312 0.82 21.51 12.66
CA LEU A 312 1.30 20.46 11.77
C LEU A 312 0.39 19.22 11.78
N ILE A 313 -0.08 18.78 12.96
CA ILE A 313 -1.01 17.64 13.08
C ILE A 313 -2.25 17.88 12.22
N LEU A 314 -2.80 19.09 12.28
CA LEU A 314 -3.98 19.48 11.51
C LEU A 314 -3.69 19.55 9.99
N VAL A 315 -2.57 20.17 9.60
CA VAL A 315 -2.13 20.26 8.20
C VAL A 315 -1.94 18.87 7.59
N VAL A 316 -1.22 17.98 8.28
CA VAL A 316 -0.97 16.60 7.85
C VAL A 316 -2.26 15.77 7.88
N THR A 317 -3.16 15.99 8.84
CA THR A 317 -4.50 15.37 8.85
C THR A 317 -5.30 15.72 7.59
N PHE A 318 -5.28 16.99 7.18
CA PHE A 318 -6.01 17.44 5.99
C PHE A 318 -5.34 16.91 4.71
N LEU A 319 -4.01 16.98 4.59
CA LEU A 319 -3.27 16.37 3.48
C LEU A 319 -3.56 14.86 3.37
N LYS A 320 -3.59 14.12 4.48
CA LYS A 320 -3.95 12.69 4.51
C LYS A 320 -5.39 12.42 4.00
N LYS A 321 -6.35 13.30 4.30
CA LYS A 321 -7.72 13.20 3.74
C LYS A 321 -7.71 13.47 2.23
N LEU A 322 -7.01 14.52 1.79
CA LEU A 322 -6.94 14.90 0.38
C LEU A 322 -6.21 13.84 -0.46
N SER A 323 -5.17 13.19 0.06
CA SER A 323 -4.31 12.24 -0.67
C SER A 323 -4.99 10.93 -1.10
N ILE A 324 -6.26 10.74 -0.75
CA ILE A 324 -7.09 9.61 -1.22
C ILE A 324 -7.47 9.81 -2.70
N PHE A 325 -7.57 11.06 -3.16
CA PHE A 325 -7.89 11.40 -4.55
C PHE A 325 -6.61 11.56 -5.38
N MET A 326 -6.59 10.95 -6.57
CA MET A 326 -5.43 10.94 -7.47
C MET A 326 -4.97 12.35 -7.84
N GLU A 327 -5.90 13.26 -8.09
CA GLU A 327 -5.59 14.61 -8.54
C GLU A 327 -5.02 15.47 -7.42
N ASN A 328 -5.52 15.31 -6.18
CA ASN A 328 -4.90 15.91 -5.00
C ASN A 328 -3.49 15.35 -4.75
N LYS A 329 -3.29 14.04 -4.97
CA LYS A 329 -1.96 13.40 -4.85
C LYS A 329 -0.99 13.98 -5.89
N ASN A 330 -1.43 14.18 -7.13
CA ASN A 330 -0.61 14.84 -8.18
C ASN A 330 -0.20 16.26 -7.75
N ASP A 331 -1.15 17.05 -7.24
CA ASP A 331 -0.85 18.40 -6.68
C ASP A 331 0.17 18.34 -5.50
N MET A 332 0.28 17.21 -4.78
CA MET A 332 1.30 16.99 -3.74
C MET A 332 2.64 16.55 -4.30
N VAL A 333 2.65 15.78 -5.39
CA VAL A 333 3.86 15.36 -6.12
C VAL A 333 4.57 16.59 -6.69
N GLU A 334 3.82 17.50 -7.33
CA GLU A 334 4.33 18.78 -7.87
C GLU A 334 4.97 19.69 -6.81
N MET A 335 4.59 19.50 -5.53
CA MET A 335 5.07 20.28 -4.38
C MET A 335 6.13 19.55 -3.54
N ASP A 336 6.71 18.45 -4.05
CA ASP A 336 7.75 17.64 -3.39
C ASP A 336 7.40 17.22 -1.95
N ILE A 337 6.14 16.80 -1.73
CA ILE A 337 5.59 16.46 -0.40
C ILE A 337 6.50 15.57 0.45
N VAL A 338 7.17 14.59 -0.14
CA VAL A 338 8.06 13.65 0.55
C VAL A 338 9.29 14.36 1.16
N GLU A 339 9.82 15.41 0.52
CA GLU A 339 10.93 16.22 1.07
C GLU A 339 10.50 17.09 2.27
N LYS A 340 9.21 17.41 2.36
CA LYS A 340 8.64 18.06 3.55
C LYS A 340 8.47 17.05 4.69
N LEU A 341 7.84 15.91 4.41
CA LEU A 341 7.49 14.90 5.42
C LEU A 341 8.69 14.18 6.03
N VAL A 342 9.80 13.98 5.30
CA VAL A 342 11.01 13.33 5.85
C VAL A 342 11.62 14.07 7.05
N LYS A 343 11.38 15.38 7.17
CA LYS A 343 11.80 16.19 8.32
C LYS A 343 11.01 15.87 9.60
N MET A 344 9.83 15.27 9.46
CA MET A 344 8.91 14.90 10.55
C MET A 344 9.06 13.42 10.96
N VAL A 345 10.07 12.71 10.43
CA VAL A 345 10.33 11.30 10.75
C VAL A 345 11.82 11.12 11.12
N PRO A 346 12.16 10.64 12.32
CA PRO A 346 11.30 10.52 13.49
C PRO A 346 10.89 11.90 14.04
N CYS A 347 9.83 11.95 14.84
CA CYS A 347 9.40 13.13 15.59
C CYS A 347 9.07 12.71 17.02
N GLU A 348 9.43 13.54 18.01
CA GLU A 348 9.12 13.29 19.43
C GLU A 348 7.61 13.35 19.72
N HIS A 349 6.86 14.11 18.92
CA HIS A 349 5.42 14.25 19.09
C HIS A 349 4.68 13.08 18.42
N GLU A 350 4.43 12.01 19.19
CA GLU A 350 3.79 10.76 18.75
C GLU A 350 2.54 10.95 17.86
N ASP A 351 1.62 11.86 18.19
CA ASP A 351 0.43 12.08 17.34
C ASP A 351 0.77 12.66 15.95
N LEU A 352 1.81 13.51 15.85
CA LEU A 352 2.30 14.06 14.57
C LEU A 352 3.03 12.99 13.76
N LEU A 353 3.86 12.17 14.43
CA LEU A 353 4.52 11.04 13.81
C LEU A 353 3.48 10.06 13.24
N ASN A 354 2.45 9.71 14.02
CA ASN A 354 1.44 8.74 13.59
C ASN A 354 0.63 9.25 12.37
N ILE A 355 0.20 10.51 12.36
CA ILE A 355 -0.53 11.06 11.21
C ILE A 355 0.38 11.25 9.99
N THR A 356 1.65 11.60 10.18
CA THR A 356 2.68 11.67 9.12
C THR A 356 2.90 10.31 8.47
N LEU A 357 3.06 9.25 9.27
CA LEU A 357 3.20 7.89 8.76
C LEU A 357 1.94 7.44 8.00
N ARG A 358 0.74 7.79 8.47
CA ARG A 358 -0.51 7.50 7.73
C ARG A 358 -0.61 8.25 6.39
N LEU A 359 -0.10 9.48 6.30
CA LEU A 359 0.01 10.19 5.03
C LEU A 359 1.04 9.52 4.11
N LEU A 360 2.23 9.20 4.62
CA LEU A 360 3.26 8.46 3.86
C LEU A 360 2.73 7.10 3.37
N LEU A 361 1.91 6.40 4.15
CA LEU A 361 1.25 5.17 3.72
C LEU A 361 0.33 5.40 2.52
N ASN A 362 -0.56 6.41 2.57
CA ASN A 362 -1.40 6.77 1.41
C ASN A 362 -0.54 7.10 0.17
N LEU A 363 0.57 7.83 0.35
CA LEU A 363 1.47 8.22 -0.74
C LEU A 363 2.28 7.04 -1.29
N SER A 364 2.59 6.03 -0.47
CA SER A 364 3.42 4.87 -0.86
C SER A 364 2.75 3.90 -1.85
N PHE A 365 1.45 4.03 -2.12
CA PHE A 365 0.82 3.34 -3.25
C PHE A 365 1.37 3.83 -4.61
N ASP A 366 1.97 5.01 -4.66
CA ASP A 366 2.58 5.58 -5.87
C ASP A 366 4.07 5.20 -6.00
N THR A 367 4.43 4.53 -7.10
CA THR A 367 5.81 4.08 -7.37
C THR A 367 6.82 5.23 -7.42
N GLY A 368 6.44 6.38 -7.99
CA GLY A 368 7.31 7.55 -8.04
C GLY A 368 7.58 8.13 -6.65
N LEU A 369 6.55 8.17 -5.80
CA LEU A 369 6.71 8.61 -4.41
C LEU A 369 7.48 7.59 -3.56
N ARG A 370 7.33 6.27 -3.75
CA ARG A 370 8.19 5.27 -3.08
C ARG A 370 9.67 5.48 -3.39
N SER A 371 9.99 5.66 -4.67
CA SER A 371 11.35 6.00 -5.11
C SER A 371 11.86 7.28 -4.43
N LYS A 372 11.05 8.35 -4.42
CA LYS A 372 11.38 9.60 -3.70
C LYS A 372 11.61 9.35 -2.20
N MET A 373 10.80 8.51 -1.54
CA MET A 373 10.96 8.19 -0.10
C MET A 373 12.32 7.54 0.18
N VAL A 374 12.72 6.57 -0.65
CA VAL A 374 14.04 5.93 -0.52
C VAL A 374 15.16 6.95 -0.75
N HIS A 375 15.08 7.76 -1.81
CA HIS A 375 16.08 8.76 -2.15
C HIS A 375 16.27 9.88 -1.10
N VAL A 376 15.21 10.30 -0.39
CA VAL A 376 15.35 11.26 0.73
C VAL A 376 15.80 10.61 2.04
N GLY A 377 16.04 9.30 2.06
CA GLY A 377 16.51 8.57 3.23
C GLY A 377 15.43 8.22 4.25
N LEU A 378 14.15 8.09 3.84
CA LEU A 378 13.10 7.58 4.73
C LEU A 378 13.29 6.10 5.10
N LEU A 379 13.92 5.29 4.24
CA LEU A 379 14.05 3.84 4.46
C LEU A 379 14.70 3.50 5.84
N PRO A 380 15.92 4.00 6.20
CA PRO A 380 16.48 3.75 7.53
C PRO A 380 15.64 4.34 8.67
N LYS A 381 15.00 5.50 8.46
CA LYS A 381 14.15 6.16 9.45
C LYS A 381 12.89 5.33 9.77
N LEU A 382 12.30 4.69 8.76
CA LEU A 382 11.15 3.79 8.90
C LEU A 382 11.56 2.46 9.54
N THR A 383 12.72 1.89 9.16
CA THR A 383 13.29 0.71 9.80
C THR A 383 13.52 0.90 11.31
N ALA A 384 13.97 2.09 11.73
CA ALA A 384 14.15 2.42 13.15
C ALA A 384 12.83 2.48 13.95
N LEU A 385 11.68 2.60 13.28
CA LEU A 385 10.35 2.64 13.92
C LEU A 385 9.72 1.24 14.12
N LEU A 386 10.34 0.17 13.61
CA LEU A 386 9.88 -1.21 13.83
C LEU A 386 9.90 -1.60 15.32
N GLY A 387 10.82 -1.01 16.11
CA GLY A 387 10.86 -1.16 17.57
C GLY A 387 9.85 -0.32 18.36
N ASN A 388 9.05 0.57 17.73
CA ASN A 388 8.04 1.38 18.42
C ASN A 388 6.64 0.79 18.19
N GLU A 389 6.12 0.03 19.15
CA GLU A 389 4.81 -0.65 19.07
C GLU A 389 3.63 0.26 18.68
N ASN A 390 3.66 1.58 18.94
CA ASN A 390 2.58 2.49 18.52
C ASN A 390 2.52 2.71 17.00
N ASN A 391 3.68 2.61 16.32
CA ASN A 391 3.87 3.01 14.93
C ASN A 391 4.35 1.87 14.02
N LYS A 392 4.90 0.80 14.61
CA LYS A 392 5.38 -0.44 14.01
C LYS A 392 4.49 -0.96 12.89
N LYS A 393 3.19 -1.17 13.12
CA LYS A 393 2.27 -1.67 12.08
C LYS A 393 2.22 -0.75 10.84
N VAL A 394 2.16 0.56 11.02
CA VAL A 394 2.14 1.52 9.89
C VAL A 394 3.51 1.56 9.19
N ALA A 395 4.61 1.47 9.94
CA ALA A 395 5.95 1.38 9.38
C ALA A 395 6.12 0.12 8.52
N ILE A 396 5.68 -1.05 9.00
CA ILE A 396 5.66 -2.31 8.24
C ILE A 396 4.91 -2.13 6.92
N CYS A 397 3.70 -1.55 6.92
CA CYS A 397 2.93 -1.35 5.68
C CYS A 397 3.67 -0.45 4.66
N ILE A 398 4.34 0.63 5.09
CA ILE A 398 5.12 1.49 4.18
C ILE A 398 6.34 0.74 3.65
N LEU A 399 7.06 0.03 4.51
CA LEU A 399 8.24 -0.75 4.13
C LEU A 399 7.89 -1.92 3.20
N TYR A 400 6.73 -2.56 3.42
CA TYR A 400 6.14 -3.55 2.52
C TYR A 400 5.92 -2.96 1.12
N HIS A 401 5.28 -1.79 1.02
CA HIS A 401 5.11 -1.13 -0.28
C HIS A 401 6.47 -0.80 -0.93
N ILE A 402 7.46 -0.29 -0.19
CA ILE A 402 8.82 -0.06 -0.72
C ILE A 402 9.48 -1.37 -1.19
N SER A 403 9.24 -2.49 -0.50
CA SER A 403 9.78 -3.80 -0.90
C SER A 403 9.15 -4.40 -2.16
N MET A 404 8.01 -3.86 -2.64
CA MET A 404 7.44 -4.27 -3.92
C MET A 404 8.40 -3.94 -5.08
N ASP A 405 9.10 -2.81 -5.02
CA ASP A 405 10.03 -2.39 -6.07
C ASP A 405 11.37 -3.16 -5.95
N ASP A 406 11.71 -3.97 -6.95
CA ASP A 406 12.93 -4.81 -6.95
C ASP A 406 14.23 -4.03 -6.75
N CYS A 407 14.31 -2.83 -7.32
CA CYS A 407 15.46 -1.94 -7.20
C CYS A 407 15.74 -1.49 -5.75
N PHE A 408 14.74 -1.52 -4.86
CA PHE A 408 14.89 -1.15 -3.45
C PHE A 408 15.00 -2.36 -2.51
N LYS A 409 14.63 -3.57 -2.93
CA LYS A 409 14.75 -4.79 -2.10
C LYS A 409 16.16 -4.99 -1.52
N SER A 410 17.22 -4.74 -2.30
CA SER A 410 18.61 -4.88 -1.85
C SER A 410 19.06 -3.82 -0.84
N MET A 411 18.35 -2.68 -0.74
CA MET A 411 18.71 -1.59 0.16
C MET A 411 18.40 -1.93 1.63
N PHE A 412 17.45 -2.84 1.89
CA PHE A 412 17.10 -3.29 3.23
C PHE A 412 18.27 -3.98 3.95
N ALA A 413 19.15 -4.68 3.23
CA ALA A 413 20.35 -5.32 3.76
C ALA A 413 21.40 -4.34 4.33
N TYR A 414 21.29 -3.05 4.06
CA TYR A 414 22.14 -2.00 4.64
C TYR A 414 21.51 -1.33 5.88
N THR A 415 20.49 -1.95 6.46
CA THR A 415 19.75 -1.46 7.63
C THR A 415 19.48 -2.60 8.60
N ASP A 416 19.17 -2.29 9.87
CA ASP A 416 18.77 -3.28 10.88
C ASP A 416 17.36 -3.87 10.65
N CYS A 417 16.85 -3.86 9.41
CA CYS A 417 15.51 -4.35 9.10
C CYS A 417 15.43 -5.87 9.21
N ILE A 418 16.30 -6.60 8.49
CA ILE A 418 16.28 -8.07 8.48
C ILE A 418 16.39 -8.66 9.90
N PRO A 419 17.34 -8.25 10.77
CA PRO A 419 17.41 -8.79 12.13
C PRO A 419 16.18 -8.49 12.98
N GLN A 420 15.56 -7.31 12.83
CA GLN A 420 14.33 -6.96 13.55
C GLN A 420 13.12 -7.80 13.09
N LEU A 421 12.96 -8.00 11.77
CA LEU A 421 11.87 -8.83 11.22
C LEU A 421 12.03 -10.29 11.65
N MET A 422 13.24 -10.85 11.53
CA MET A 422 13.52 -12.23 11.97
C MET A 422 13.24 -12.42 13.46
N LYS A 423 13.63 -11.46 14.30
CA LYS A 423 13.25 -11.44 15.72
C LYS A 423 11.73 -11.46 15.91
N MET A 424 10.99 -10.62 15.18
CA MET A 424 9.51 -10.56 15.27
C MET A 424 8.83 -11.86 14.80
N LEU A 425 9.32 -12.52 13.75
CA LEU A 425 8.82 -13.82 13.29
C LEU A 425 9.01 -14.92 14.35
N PHE A 426 10.13 -14.87 15.09
CA PHE A 426 10.47 -15.87 16.11
C PHE A 426 9.82 -15.59 17.48
N GLU A 427 9.55 -14.33 17.81
CA GLU A 427 8.83 -13.94 19.03
C GLU A 427 7.30 -13.97 18.88
N CYS A 428 6.78 -14.14 17.66
CA CYS A 428 5.35 -14.30 17.39
C CYS A 428 4.77 -15.54 18.11
N PRO A 429 3.84 -15.38 19.07
CA PRO A 429 3.31 -16.48 19.88
C PRO A 429 2.20 -17.27 19.16
N ASP A 430 1.49 -16.62 18.24
CA ASP A 430 0.39 -17.18 17.46
C ASP A 430 0.92 -18.21 16.45
N GLU A 431 0.04 -19.04 15.89
CA GLU A 431 0.44 -20.10 14.95
C GLU A 431 0.80 -19.52 13.57
N ARG A 432 -0.11 -18.72 13.00
CA ARG A 432 0.10 -17.95 11.77
C ARG A 432 0.67 -16.57 12.07
N VAL A 433 1.54 -16.08 11.19
CA VAL A 433 2.18 -14.74 11.30
C VAL A 433 1.22 -13.64 10.81
N ASP A 434 1.30 -12.43 11.39
CA ASP A 434 0.62 -11.23 10.89
C ASP A 434 0.83 -11.03 9.37
N LEU A 435 -0.25 -10.87 8.61
CA LEU A 435 -0.22 -10.75 7.15
C LEU A 435 0.74 -9.66 6.65
N GLU A 436 0.69 -8.46 7.24
CA GLU A 436 1.57 -7.36 6.78
C GLU A 436 3.05 -7.63 7.09
N LEU A 437 3.35 -8.42 8.13
CA LEU A 437 4.72 -8.82 8.46
C LEU A 437 5.22 -9.92 7.51
N ILE A 438 4.43 -10.97 7.29
CA ILE A 438 4.90 -12.09 6.45
C ILE A 438 4.99 -11.69 4.98
N SER A 439 4.04 -10.92 4.43
CA SER A 439 4.12 -10.41 3.05
C SER A 439 5.34 -9.51 2.83
N PHE A 440 5.75 -8.73 3.84
CA PHE A 440 7.00 -7.98 3.80
C PHE A 440 8.22 -8.90 3.79
N CYS A 441 8.23 -9.94 4.62
CA CYS A 441 9.35 -10.90 4.66
C CYS A 441 9.46 -11.74 3.37
N ILE A 442 8.33 -12.13 2.76
CA ILE A 442 8.27 -12.81 1.45
C ILE A 442 8.90 -11.94 0.36
N ASN A 443 8.54 -10.65 0.29
CA ASN A 443 9.13 -9.70 -0.66
C ASN A 443 10.64 -9.52 -0.46
N LEU A 444 11.12 -9.46 0.79
CA LEU A 444 12.55 -9.34 1.06
C LEU A 444 13.31 -10.63 0.74
N ALA A 445 12.69 -11.80 0.94
CA ALA A 445 13.24 -13.10 0.55
C ALA A 445 13.40 -13.26 -0.98
N ALA A 446 12.72 -12.46 -1.80
CA ALA A 446 12.96 -12.42 -3.24
C ALA A 446 14.31 -11.76 -3.64
N ASN A 447 15.19 -11.42 -2.69
CA ASN A 447 16.51 -10.83 -2.98
C ASN A 447 17.66 -11.57 -2.27
N LYS A 448 18.61 -12.08 -3.06
CA LYS A 448 19.81 -12.83 -2.63
C LYS A 448 20.57 -12.20 -1.45
N ARG A 449 20.72 -10.87 -1.42
CA ARG A 449 21.47 -10.16 -0.35
C ARG A 449 20.71 -10.15 0.98
N ASN A 450 19.39 -9.98 0.94
CA ASN A 450 18.55 -10.10 2.13
C ASN A 450 18.53 -11.55 2.63
N VAL A 451 18.45 -12.52 1.71
CA VAL A 451 18.44 -13.96 2.03
C VAL A 451 19.70 -14.41 2.78
N GLN A 452 20.88 -13.87 2.43
CA GLN A 452 22.12 -14.11 3.17
C GLN A 452 22.01 -13.69 4.65
N LEU A 453 21.35 -12.57 4.95
CA LEU A 453 21.11 -12.09 6.32
C LEU A 453 19.97 -12.85 7.01
N ILE A 454 18.92 -13.23 6.28
CA ILE A 454 17.80 -14.05 6.79
C ILE A 454 18.31 -15.43 7.24
N CYS A 455 19.25 -16.02 6.49
CA CYS A 455 19.81 -17.34 6.76
C CYS A 455 21.05 -17.31 7.68
N GLU A 456 21.41 -16.16 8.25
CA GLU A 456 22.57 -16.05 9.12
C GLU A 456 22.38 -16.84 10.43
N GLY A 457 23.43 -17.55 10.87
CA GLY A 457 23.39 -18.40 12.07
C GLY A 457 22.40 -19.57 11.95
N ASN A 458 21.29 -19.50 12.69
CA ASN A 458 20.24 -20.53 12.70
C ASN A 458 18.94 -20.08 12.00
N GLY A 459 18.99 -19.01 11.19
CA GLY A 459 17.81 -18.38 10.59
C GLY A 459 16.90 -19.35 9.82
N LEU A 460 17.43 -20.04 8.81
CA LEU A 460 16.67 -21.02 8.02
C LEU A 460 16.13 -22.17 8.90
N LYS A 461 16.95 -22.70 9.81
CA LYS A 461 16.58 -23.77 10.74
C LYS A 461 15.37 -23.41 11.61
N MET A 462 15.31 -22.16 12.09
CA MET A 462 14.19 -21.67 12.89
C MET A 462 12.94 -21.42 12.04
N LEU A 463 13.09 -20.92 10.81
CA LEU A 463 11.99 -20.79 9.84
C LEU A 463 11.39 -22.16 9.48
N MET A 464 12.20 -23.11 9.01
CA MET A 464 11.80 -24.48 8.68
C MET A 464 11.04 -25.15 9.83
N LYS A 465 11.61 -25.13 11.04
CA LYS A 465 10.99 -25.71 12.23
C LYS A 465 9.63 -25.08 12.55
N ARG A 466 9.45 -23.78 12.30
CA ARG A 466 8.19 -23.08 12.54
C ARG A 466 7.17 -23.41 11.44
N ALA A 467 7.57 -23.33 10.17
CA ALA A 467 6.70 -23.60 9.02
C ALA A 467 6.17 -25.04 9.05
N LEU A 468 7.04 -26.04 9.25
CA LEU A 468 6.63 -27.45 9.35
C LEU A 468 5.76 -27.75 10.58
N LYS A 469 6.00 -27.07 11.71
CA LYS A 469 5.22 -27.30 12.94
C LYS A 469 3.77 -26.80 12.81
N PHE A 470 3.58 -25.63 12.21
CA PHE A 470 2.28 -24.96 12.13
C PHE A 470 1.62 -25.06 10.75
N LYS A 471 2.31 -25.64 9.76
CA LYS A 471 1.88 -25.76 8.37
C LYS A 471 1.41 -24.43 7.79
N ASP A 472 2.21 -23.37 8.01
CA ASP A 472 1.92 -22.00 7.57
C ASP A 472 2.34 -21.82 6.10
N PRO A 473 1.41 -21.68 5.13
CA PRO A 473 1.76 -21.57 3.72
C PRO A 473 2.55 -20.30 3.40
N LEU A 474 2.26 -19.17 4.07
CA LEU A 474 2.95 -17.90 3.80
C LEU A 474 4.37 -17.92 4.35
N LEU A 475 4.60 -18.57 5.49
CA LEU A 475 5.95 -18.82 5.98
C LEU A 475 6.72 -19.79 5.08
N MET A 476 6.04 -20.79 4.51
CA MET A 476 6.65 -21.69 3.53
C MET A 476 6.97 -20.98 2.20
N LYS A 477 6.11 -20.06 1.73
CA LYS A 477 6.36 -19.17 0.57
C LYS A 477 7.59 -18.29 0.76
N MET A 478 7.81 -17.78 1.97
CA MET A 478 9.05 -17.06 2.32
C MET A 478 10.28 -17.99 2.19
N ILE A 479 10.16 -19.25 2.62
CA ILE A 479 11.22 -20.25 2.53
C ILE A 479 11.48 -20.69 1.08
N ARG A 480 10.43 -20.83 0.25
CA ARG A 480 10.56 -21.04 -1.19
C ARG A 480 11.32 -19.90 -1.85
N ASN A 481 10.99 -18.65 -1.50
CA ASN A 481 11.73 -17.49 -1.96
C ASN A 481 13.19 -17.47 -1.49
N ILE A 482 13.51 -18.07 -0.34
CA ILE A 482 14.91 -18.26 0.10
C ILE A 482 15.61 -19.32 -0.77
N SER A 483 14.93 -20.44 -1.09
CA SER A 483 15.54 -21.57 -1.81
C SER A 483 15.90 -21.28 -3.27
N GLN A 484 15.24 -20.32 -3.93
CA GLN A 484 15.54 -19.99 -5.33
C GLN A 484 16.99 -19.48 -5.55
N HIS A 485 17.59 -18.80 -4.55
CA HIS A 485 18.87 -18.11 -4.74
C HIS A 485 20.08 -19.04 -4.62
N ASP A 486 20.95 -19.03 -5.64
CA ASP A 486 22.20 -19.80 -5.61
C ASP A 486 23.23 -19.25 -4.62
N GLY A 487 23.98 -20.17 -4.01
CA GLY A 487 25.08 -19.89 -3.09
C GLY A 487 25.04 -20.78 -1.85
N PRO A 488 25.84 -20.47 -0.82
CA PRO A 488 25.97 -21.30 0.37
C PRO A 488 24.69 -21.42 1.22
N THR A 489 23.69 -20.57 0.98
CA THR A 489 22.35 -20.67 1.59
C THR A 489 21.54 -21.83 1.02
N LYS A 490 21.67 -22.13 -0.29
CA LYS A 490 20.93 -23.23 -0.95
C LYS A 490 21.36 -24.59 -0.38
N SER A 491 22.65 -24.80 -0.13
CA SER A 491 23.17 -26.01 0.50
C SER A 491 22.63 -26.29 1.91
N GLN A 492 22.12 -25.28 2.63
CA GLN A 492 21.51 -25.51 3.96
C GLN A 492 20.18 -26.29 3.88
N PHE A 493 19.55 -26.37 2.71
CA PHE A 493 18.30 -27.12 2.54
C PHE A 493 18.48 -28.64 2.56
N ILE A 494 19.70 -29.16 2.39
CA ILE A 494 19.98 -30.61 2.35
C ILE A 494 19.44 -31.32 3.60
N GLU A 495 19.57 -30.71 4.79
CA GLU A 495 19.05 -31.28 6.05
C GLU A 495 17.51 -31.40 6.09
N TYR A 496 16.77 -30.70 5.22
CA TYR A 496 15.31 -30.57 5.25
C TYR A 496 14.59 -31.20 4.05
N VAL A 497 15.31 -31.74 3.06
CA VAL A 497 14.69 -32.34 1.85
C VAL A 497 13.71 -33.45 2.21
N GLY A 498 14.06 -34.31 3.17
CA GLY A 498 13.18 -35.37 3.66
C GLY A 498 11.95 -34.85 4.41
N ASP A 499 12.12 -33.81 5.24
CA ASP A 499 11.00 -33.19 5.97
C ASP A 499 9.98 -32.55 5.01
N LEU A 500 10.48 -31.88 3.95
CA LEU A 500 9.67 -31.28 2.89
C LEU A 500 8.96 -32.33 2.03
N ALA A 501 9.70 -33.36 1.58
CA ALA A 501 9.15 -34.46 0.80
C ALA A 501 8.04 -35.22 1.57
N ALA A 502 8.14 -35.30 2.90
CA ALA A 502 7.10 -35.88 3.75
C ALA A 502 5.77 -35.10 3.74
N GLN A 503 5.78 -33.81 3.39
CA GLN A 503 4.55 -33.00 3.30
C GLN A 503 3.86 -33.10 1.94
N VAL A 504 4.52 -33.65 0.91
CA VAL A 504 3.96 -33.75 -0.44
C VAL A 504 2.98 -34.93 -0.50
N SER A 505 1.73 -34.68 -0.08
CA SER A 505 0.66 -35.68 -0.04
C SER A 505 -0.73 -35.06 -0.23
N ASN A 506 -1.74 -35.88 -0.48
CA ASN A 506 -3.14 -35.44 -0.60
C ASN A 506 -3.84 -35.21 0.77
N ASP A 507 -3.16 -35.49 1.89
CA ASP A 507 -3.72 -35.30 3.24
C ASP A 507 -3.42 -33.89 3.82
N GLU A 508 -2.66 -33.07 3.08
CA GLU A 508 -2.19 -31.74 3.48
C GLU A 508 -2.93 -30.58 2.77
N GLU A 509 -2.84 -29.36 3.31
CA GLU A 509 -3.43 -28.15 2.72
C GLU A 509 -2.71 -27.81 1.39
N GLU A 510 -3.45 -27.69 0.28
CA GLU A 510 -2.89 -27.57 -1.08
C GLU A 510 -1.92 -26.38 -1.20
N GLU A 511 -2.27 -25.21 -0.63
CA GLU A 511 -1.37 -24.04 -0.53
C GLU A 511 -0.03 -24.37 0.15
N PHE A 512 -0.02 -25.21 1.19
CA PHE A 512 1.21 -25.60 1.88
C PHE A 512 2.02 -26.61 1.07
N VAL A 513 1.35 -27.52 0.36
CA VAL A 513 2.00 -28.49 -0.53
C VAL A 513 2.68 -27.80 -1.71
N ILE A 514 2.02 -26.82 -2.34
CA ILE A 514 2.57 -25.97 -3.40
C ILE A 514 3.91 -25.38 -2.97
N GLU A 515 3.97 -24.77 -1.79
CA GLU A 515 5.20 -24.11 -1.32
C GLU A 515 6.28 -25.11 -0.86
N CYS A 516 5.91 -26.28 -0.34
CA CYS A 516 6.87 -27.36 -0.06
C CYS A 516 7.47 -27.93 -1.35
N LEU A 517 6.62 -28.20 -2.35
CA LEU A 517 6.99 -28.77 -3.65
C LEU A 517 7.85 -27.78 -4.45
N GLY A 518 7.44 -26.53 -4.54
CA GLY A 518 8.22 -25.46 -5.17
C GLY A 518 9.53 -25.16 -4.43
N THR A 519 9.58 -25.40 -3.11
CA THR A 519 10.86 -25.33 -2.37
C THR A 519 11.81 -26.44 -2.79
N LEU A 520 11.32 -27.68 -2.94
CA LEU A 520 12.10 -28.82 -3.45
C LEU A 520 12.55 -28.61 -4.90
N ALA A 521 11.66 -28.12 -5.76
CA ALA A 521 11.93 -27.87 -7.17
C ALA A 521 13.06 -26.85 -7.39
N ASN A 522 13.29 -25.93 -6.47
CA ASN A 522 14.41 -24.98 -6.52
C ASN A 522 15.80 -25.59 -6.18
N LEU A 523 15.87 -26.83 -5.68
CA LEU A 523 17.09 -27.44 -5.13
C LEU A 523 17.91 -28.21 -6.17
N THR A 524 18.55 -27.46 -7.08
CA THR A 524 19.54 -27.96 -8.05
C THR A 524 20.91 -28.23 -7.41
N LEU A 525 20.96 -29.13 -6.42
CA LEU A 525 22.16 -29.44 -5.63
C LEU A 525 22.79 -30.79 -6.03
N PRO A 526 24.05 -30.83 -6.54
CA PRO A 526 24.72 -32.07 -6.97
C PRO A 526 24.99 -33.11 -5.87
N GLU A 527 24.75 -32.77 -4.61
CA GLU A 527 24.93 -33.66 -3.45
C GLU A 527 23.64 -34.40 -3.06
N LEU A 528 22.50 -34.08 -3.67
CA LEU A 528 21.21 -34.72 -3.39
C LEU A 528 21.02 -35.99 -4.22
N ASP A 529 20.70 -37.10 -3.54
CA ASP A 529 20.22 -38.33 -4.18
C ASP A 529 18.69 -38.22 -4.36
N TRP A 530 18.26 -37.61 -5.46
CA TRP A 530 16.84 -37.49 -5.77
C TRP A 530 16.17 -38.85 -6.00
N GLU A 531 16.91 -39.87 -6.46
CA GLU A 531 16.36 -41.21 -6.70
C GLU A 531 15.94 -41.87 -5.38
N LEU A 532 16.73 -41.71 -4.33
CA LEU A 532 16.39 -42.12 -2.97
C LEU A 532 15.15 -41.39 -2.45
N VAL A 533 15.11 -40.05 -2.56
CA VAL A 533 13.99 -39.21 -2.08
C VAL A 533 12.67 -39.58 -2.79
N LEU A 534 12.70 -39.70 -4.12
CA LEU A 534 11.54 -40.08 -4.93
C LEU A 534 10.95 -41.45 -4.53
N LYS A 535 11.81 -42.40 -4.12
CA LYS A 535 11.42 -43.75 -3.69
C LYS A 535 10.93 -43.79 -2.26
N GLU A 536 11.66 -43.19 -1.32
CA GLU A 536 11.38 -43.26 0.11
C GLU A 536 10.05 -42.58 0.46
N TYR A 537 9.79 -41.41 -0.15
CA TYR A 537 8.55 -40.64 0.02
C TYR A 537 7.46 -40.98 -1.01
N LYS A 538 7.72 -41.91 -1.94
CA LYS A 538 6.79 -42.35 -3.00
C LYS A 538 6.22 -41.19 -3.83
N LEU A 539 7.07 -40.23 -4.18
CA LEU A 539 6.65 -39.02 -4.89
C LEU A 539 6.23 -39.31 -6.34
N VAL A 540 6.85 -40.27 -7.03
CA VAL A 540 6.56 -40.56 -8.45
C VAL A 540 5.07 -40.89 -8.71
N PRO A 541 4.40 -41.78 -7.93
CA PRO A 541 2.95 -41.94 -8.00
C PRO A 541 2.14 -40.66 -7.78
N TYR A 542 2.54 -39.80 -6.84
CA TYR A 542 1.85 -38.52 -6.55
C TYR A 542 1.97 -37.55 -7.72
N LEU A 543 3.20 -37.30 -8.20
CA LEU A 543 3.48 -36.44 -9.35
C LEU A 543 2.67 -36.90 -10.57
N LYS A 544 2.67 -38.21 -10.87
CA LYS A 544 1.89 -38.77 -11.98
C LYS A 544 0.37 -38.60 -11.82
N ASP A 545 -0.15 -38.71 -10.59
CA ASP A 545 -1.58 -38.52 -10.34
C ASP A 545 -2.01 -37.06 -10.60
N LYS A 546 -1.16 -36.11 -10.20
CA LYS A 546 -1.37 -34.66 -10.34
C LYS A 546 -1.15 -34.11 -11.76
N LEU A 547 -0.46 -34.85 -12.64
CA LEU A 547 -0.37 -34.49 -14.08
C LEU A 547 -1.68 -34.71 -14.86
N LYS A 548 -2.68 -35.39 -14.28
CA LYS A 548 -3.96 -35.61 -14.97
C LYS A 548 -4.72 -34.28 -15.09
N PRO A 549 -5.27 -33.93 -16.28
CA PRO A 549 -6.06 -32.72 -16.44
C PRO A 549 -7.21 -32.61 -15.42
N GLY A 550 -7.27 -31.50 -14.69
CA GLY A 550 -8.29 -31.23 -13.67
C GLY A 550 -8.16 -32.01 -12.36
N SER A 551 -6.97 -32.53 -12.01
CA SER A 551 -6.72 -33.28 -10.77
C SER A 551 -6.29 -32.44 -9.55
N ALA A 552 -5.95 -31.17 -9.77
CA ALA A 552 -5.56 -30.16 -8.79
C ALA A 552 -5.76 -28.76 -9.37
N GLU A 553 -5.52 -27.72 -8.58
CA GLU A 553 -5.42 -26.35 -9.11
C GLU A 553 -4.15 -26.17 -9.94
N ASP A 554 -4.20 -25.31 -10.96
CA ASP A 554 -3.13 -25.16 -11.95
C ASP A 554 -1.77 -24.79 -11.31
N ASP A 555 -1.77 -23.97 -10.25
CA ASP A 555 -0.57 -23.66 -9.46
C ASP A 555 0.13 -24.92 -8.94
N LEU A 556 -0.61 -25.91 -8.41
CA LEU A 556 -0.01 -27.18 -7.94
C LEU A 556 0.46 -28.05 -9.11
N VAL A 557 -0.31 -28.11 -10.21
CA VAL A 557 0.09 -28.89 -11.39
C VAL A 557 1.38 -28.31 -12.00
N LEU A 558 1.53 -26.98 -12.01
CA LEU A 558 2.73 -26.31 -12.50
C LEU A 558 3.96 -26.63 -11.62
N GLU A 559 3.86 -26.56 -10.29
CA GLU A 559 4.95 -26.99 -9.39
C GLU A 559 5.31 -28.48 -9.57
N VAL A 560 4.34 -29.34 -9.89
CA VAL A 560 4.59 -30.76 -10.23
C VAL A 560 5.42 -30.87 -11.51
N VAL A 561 5.12 -30.09 -12.55
CA VAL A 561 5.91 -30.06 -13.80
C VAL A 561 7.34 -29.55 -13.53
N ILE A 562 7.50 -28.44 -12.80
CA ILE A 562 8.81 -27.88 -12.47
C ILE A 562 9.63 -28.88 -11.63
N MET A 563 9.03 -29.52 -10.62
CA MET A 563 9.69 -30.55 -9.82
C MET A 563 10.15 -31.75 -10.67
N ILE A 564 9.33 -32.20 -11.64
CA ILE A 564 9.73 -33.25 -12.58
C ILE A 564 10.94 -32.79 -13.41
N GLY A 565 10.97 -31.54 -13.86
CA GLY A 565 12.12 -30.95 -14.57
C GLY A 565 13.40 -30.97 -13.73
N THR A 566 13.32 -30.55 -12.47
CA THR A 566 14.46 -30.52 -11.54
C THR A 566 15.03 -31.91 -11.29
N VAL A 567 14.21 -32.92 -10.98
CA VAL A 567 14.73 -34.28 -10.75
C VAL A 567 15.14 -34.99 -12.05
N SER A 568 14.67 -34.54 -13.22
CA SER A 568 15.07 -35.10 -14.51
C SER A 568 16.49 -34.72 -14.94
N MET A 569 17.20 -33.89 -14.18
CA MET A 569 18.64 -33.63 -14.38
C MET A 569 19.52 -34.84 -14.02
N ASP A 570 18.99 -35.77 -13.21
CA ASP A 570 19.69 -36.99 -12.81
C ASP A 570 19.28 -38.19 -13.67
N ASP A 571 20.26 -38.92 -14.21
CA ASP A 571 20.02 -40.04 -15.15
C ASP A 571 19.17 -41.17 -14.55
N SER A 572 19.38 -41.51 -13.28
CA SER A 572 18.62 -42.57 -12.62
C SER A 572 17.18 -42.13 -12.29
N CYS A 573 16.96 -40.84 -11.98
CA CYS A 573 15.64 -40.25 -11.86
C CYS A 573 14.92 -40.20 -13.21
N ALA A 574 15.56 -39.72 -14.27
CA ALA A 574 15.02 -39.75 -15.63
C ALA A 574 14.58 -41.17 -16.03
N ALA A 575 15.42 -42.18 -15.80
CA ALA A 575 15.11 -43.58 -16.05
C ALA A 575 13.97 -44.15 -15.16
N LEU A 576 13.77 -43.62 -13.94
CA LEU A 576 12.65 -43.95 -13.06
C LEU A 576 11.34 -43.33 -13.56
N LEU A 577 11.38 -42.05 -13.96
CA LEU A 577 10.24 -41.30 -14.48
C LEU A 577 9.73 -41.89 -15.81
N ALA A 578 10.62 -42.24 -16.73
CA ALA A 578 10.29 -42.93 -17.99
C ALA A 578 9.46 -44.20 -17.72
N LYS A 579 9.96 -45.09 -16.86
CA LYS A 579 9.31 -46.36 -16.50
C LYS A 579 7.98 -46.18 -15.76
N SER A 580 7.79 -45.05 -15.09
CA SER A 580 6.53 -44.72 -14.40
C SER A 580 5.41 -44.30 -15.37
N GLY A 581 5.75 -43.94 -16.62
CA GLY A 581 4.81 -43.38 -17.59
C GLY A 581 4.43 -41.93 -17.26
N ILE A 582 5.39 -41.12 -16.81
CA ILE A 582 5.22 -39.67 -16.67
C ILE A 582 5.32 -38.94 -18.02
N ILE A 583 6.16 -39.41 -18.96
CA ILE A 583 6.29 -38.78 -20.29
C ILE A 583 4.95 -38.74 -21.05
N PRO A 584 4.16 -39.83 -21.15
CA PRO A 584 2.82 -39.76 -21.75
C PRO A 584 1.87 -38.81 -21.00
N ALA A 585 1.94 -38.77 -19.67
CA ALA A 585 1.09 -37.87 -18.87
C ALA A 585 1.43 -36.38 -19.10
N LEU A 586 2.72 -36.05 -19.32
CA LEU A 586 3.14 -34.70 -19.73
C LEU A 586 2.62 -34.33 -21.12
N ILE A 587 2.54 -35.28 -22.06
CA ILE A 587 1.93 -35.04 -23.38
C ILE A 587 0.41 -34.88 -23.29
N GLU A 588 -0.27 -35.66 -22.45
CA GLU A 588 -1.70 -35.47 -22.17
C GLU A 588 -1.97 -34.10 -21.54
N LEU A 589 -1.14 -33.66 -20.60
CA LEU A 589 -1.23 -32.33 -19.97
C LEU A 589 -0.92 -31.20 -20.96
N LEU A 590 0.16 -31.32 -21.75
CA LEU A 590 0.51 -30.35 -22.79
C LEU A 590 -0.65 -30.16 -23.77
N ASN A 591 -1.34 -31.24 -24.14
CA ASN A 591 -2.50 -31.20 -25.02
C ASN A 591 -3.76 -30.62 -24.37
N ALA A 592 -3.87 -30.65 -23.05
CA ALA A 592 -4.95 -30.00 -22.32
C ALA A 592 -4.70 -28.49 -22.11
N GLN A 593 -3.44 -28.09 -21.92
CA GLN A 593 -3.03 -26.72 -21.58
C GLN A 593 -2.29 -25.99 -22.74
N GLN A 594 -2.62 -26.29 -24.01
CA GLN A 594 -1.96 -25.68 -25.18
C GLN A 594 -2.16 -24.15 -25.29
N GLU A 595 -3.15 -23.59 -24.60
CA GLU A 595 -3.42 -22.15 -24.58
C GLU A 595 -2.68 -21.39 -23.46
N ASP A 596 -1.93 -22.09 -22.60
CA ASP A 596 -1.17 -21.51 -21.49
C ASP A 596 0.35 -21.59 -21.76
N ASP A 597 0.93 -20.44 -22.12
CA ASP A 597 2.36 -20.25 -22.38
C ASP A 597 3.27 -20.80 -21.26
N GLU A 598 2.88 -20.72 -19.99
CA GLU A 598 3.73 -21.13 -18.87
C GLU A 598 3.75 -22.66 -18.73
N PHE A 599 2.59 -23.33 -18.83
CA PHE A 599 2.54 -24.79 -18.91
C PHE A 599 3.31 -25.31 -20.12
N VAL A 600 3.10 -24.71 -21.30
CA VAL A 600 3.80 -25.07 -22.53
C VAL A 600 5.32 -24.91 -22.36
N CYS A 601 5.78 -23.79 -21.80
CA CYS A 601 7.20 -23.53 -21.55
C CYS A 601 7.81 -24.53 -20.56
N GLN A 602 7.18 -24.76 -19.41
CA GLN A 602 7.70 -25.67 -18.38
C GLN A 602 7.71 -27.12 -18.85
N ILE A 603 6.65 -27.61 -19.53
CA ILE A 603 6.62 -28.99 -20.04
C ILE A 603 7.70 -29.19 -21.12
N ILE A 604 7.93 -28.21 -21.99
CA ILE A 604 9.02 -28.28 -22.97
C ILE A 604 10.40 -28.25 -22.28
N TYR A 605 10.56 -27.47 -21.21
CA TYR A 605 11.77 -27.51 -20.39
C TYR A 605 12.00 -28.89 -19.73
N VAL A 606 10.93 -29.58 -19.29
CA VAL A 606 11.03 -30.98 -18.84
C VAL A 606 11.53 -31.89 -19.98
N PHE A 607 10.98 -31.76 -21.20
CA PHE A 607 11.46 -32.54 -22.34
C PHE A 607 12.91 -32.21 -22.71
N TYR A 608 13.32 -30.94 -22.66
CA TYR A 608 14.71 -30.51 -22.84
C TYR A 608 15.67 -31.22 -21.86
N GLN A 609 15.34 -31.28 -20.57
CA GLN A 609 16.13 -32.06 -19.60
C GLN A 609 16.12 -33.55 -19.94
N MET A 610 14.94 -34.11 -20.23
CA MET A 610 14.78 -35.53 -20.50
C MET A 610 15.45 -36.02 -21.80
N VAL A 611 15.65 -35.20 -22.84
CA VAL A 611 16.28 -35.69 -24.09
C VAL A 611 17.77 -35.99 -23.95
N PHE A 612 18.47 -35.47 -22.93
CA PHE A 612 19.87 -35.83 -22.67
C PHE A 612 20.02 -37.30 -22.26
N HIS A 613 19.05 -37.85 -21.52
CA HIS A 613 19.10 -39.20 -20.97
C HIS A 613 18.55 -40.24 -21.95
N GLN A 614 19.26 -41.35 -22.16
CA GLN A 614 18.86 -42.35 -23.15
C GLN A 614 17.49 -42.98 -22.83
N ALA A 615 17.25 -43.31 -21.56
CA ALA A 615 16.05 -44.02 -21.11
C ALA A 615 14.74 -43.25 -21.33
N THR A 616 14.80 -41.93 -21.32
CA THR A 616 13.69 -41.00 -21.59
C THR A 616 13.65 -40.59 -23.06
N ARG A 617 14.79 -40.34 -23.69
CA ARG A 617 14.89 -39.99 -25.12
C ARG A 617 14.26 -41.04 -26.03
N ASP A 618 14.50 -42.33 -25.78
CA ASP A 618 13.87 -43.41 -26.55
C ASP A 618 12.33 -43.34 -26.49
N VAL A 619 11.74 -43.07 -25.31
CA VAL A 619 10.29 -42.91 -25.13
C VAL A 619 9.78 -41.65 -25.83
N ILE A 620 10.43 -40.51 -25.64
CA ILE A 620 10.06 -39.23 -26.27
C ILE A 620 10.02 -39.36 -27.79
N ILE A 621 11.08 -39.91 -28.40
CA ILE A 621 11.24 -39.97 -29.86
C ILE A 621 10.36 -41.05 -30.51
N LYS A 622 10.19 -42.22 -29.88
CA LYS A 622 9.60 -43.41 -30.51
C LYS A 622 8.20 -43.75 -30.04
N GLU A 623 7.83 -43.35 -28.82
CA GLU A 623 6.56 -43.73 -28.18
C GLU A 623 5.57 -42.55 -28.05
N THR A 624 5.99 -41.31 -28.39
CA THR A 624 5.14 -40.11 -28.28
C THR A 624 5.15 -39.26 -29.55
N GLN A 625 4.26 -38.26 -29.59
CA GLN A 625 4.23 -37.22 -30.64
C GLN A 625 5.05 -35.96 -30.26
N ALA A 626 5.84 -36.00 -29.18
CA ALA A 626 6.58 -34.84 -28.69
C ALA A 626 7.44 -34.13 -29.77
N PRO A 627 8.18 -34.83 -30.65
CA PRO A 627 8.98 -34.16 -31.67
C PRO A 627 8.14 -33.38 -32.69
N ALA A 628 6.92 -33.83 -33.01
CA ALA A 628 6.00 -33.11 -33.88
C ALA A 628 5.48 -31.82 -33.20
N TYR A 629 5.04 -31.93 -31.94
CA TYR A 629 4.60 -30.75 -31.17
C TYR A 629 5.72 -29.72 -31.00
N LEU A 630 6.95 -30.15 -30.77
CA LEU A 630 8.10 -29.26 -30.67
C LEU A 630 8.38 -28.52 -31.99
N ILE A 631 8.19 -29.18 -33.15
CA ILE A 631 8.30 -28.57 -34.49
C ILE A 631 7.23 -27.49 -34.69
N ASP A 632 5.98 -27.76 -34.32
CA ASP A 632 4.90 -26.77 -34.39
C ASP A 632 5.25 -25.53 -33.52
N LEU A 633 5.76 -25.78 -32.32
CA LEU A 633 6.13 -24.76 -31.32
C LEU A 633 7.47 -24.04 -31.61
N MET A 634 8.25 -24.44 -32.62
CA MET A 634 9.37 -23.62 -33.13
C MET A 634 8.90 -22.25 -33.64
N HIS A 635 7.62 -22.16 -34.05
CA HIS A 635 7.01 -20.98 -34.64
C HIS A 635 6.17 -20.19 -33.64
N ASP A 636 6.20 -20.57 -32.36
CA ASP A 636 5.38 -19.96 -31.33
C ASP A 636 5.66 -18.45 -31.15
N LYS A 637 4.72 -17.68 -30.60
CA LYS A 637 4.88 -16.24 -30.38
C LYS A 637 5.89 -15.93 -29.26
N ASN A 638 5.97 -16.78 -28.25
CA ASN A 638 6.84 -16.63 -27.09
C ASN A 638 8.29 -16.99 -27.43
N ALA A 639 9.21 -16.07 -27.11
CA ALA A 639 10.62 -16.23 -27.49
C ALA A 639 11.35 -17.32 -26.72
N GLU A 640 10.98 -17.58 -25.47
CA GLU A 640 11.61 -18.63 -24.67
C GLU A 640 11.08 -20.01 -25.05
N ILE A 641 9.78 -20.16 -25.35
CA ILE A 641 9.22 -21.40 -25.92
C ILE A 641 9.99 -21.78 -27.19
N ARG A 642 10.06 -20.89 -28.20
CA ARG A 642 10.81 -21.15 -29.43
C ARG A 642 12.25 -21.60 -29.16
N LYS A 643 12.94 -20.92 -28.25
CA LYS A 643 14.35 -21.19 -27.92
C LYS A 643 14.55 -22.54 -27.23
N VAL A 644 13.69 -22.94 -26.29
CA VAL A 644 13.79 -24.26 -25.64
C VAL A 644 13.36 -25.36 -26.62
N CYS A 645 12.34 -25.14 -27.45
CA CYS A 645 11.96 -26.05 -28.54
C CYS A 645 13.14 -26.30 -29.50
N ASP A 646 13.75 -25.23 -30.02
CA ASP A 646 14.83 -25.29 -31.01
C ASP A 646 16.03 -26.09 -30.49
N ASN A 647 16.47 -25.80 -29.25
CA ASN A 647 17.53 -26.55 -28.56
C ASN A 647 17.16 -28.02 -28.34
N THR A 648 15.90 -28.33 -28.00
CA THR A 648 15.43 -29.70 -27.77
C THR A 648 15.40 -30.50 -29.07
N LEU A 649 14.99 -29.87 -30.16
CA LEU A 649 14.94 -30.48 -31.49
C LEU A 649 16.34 -30.71 -32.07
N ASP A 650 17.30 -29.81 -31.85
CA ASP A 650 18.69 -30.05 -32.25
C ASP A 650 19.27 -31.28 -31.54
N ILE A 651 19.00 -31.44 -30.24
CA ILE A 651 19.38 -32.66 -29.50
C ILE A 651 18.68 -33.90 -30.10
N ILE A 652 17.38 -33.83 -30.41
CA ILE A 652 16.65 -34.95 -31.04
C ILE A 652 17.26 -35.31 -32.41
N ALA A 653 17.64 -34.33 -33.22
CA ALA A 653 18.25 -34.51 -34.53
C ALA A 653 19.65 -35.16 -34.47
N GLU A 654 20.40 -35.01 -33.37
CA GLU A 654 21.67 -35.74 -33.16
C GLU A 654 21.47 -37.25 -32.95
N TYR A 655 20.29 -37.69 -32.48
CA TYR A 655 20.06 -39.09 -32.06
C TYR A 655 19.08 -39.88 -32.94
N ASP A 656 18.33 -39.24 -33.85
CA ASP A 656 17.41 -39.92 -34.77
C ASP A 656 17.45 -39.32 -36.19
N GLU A 657 17.90 -40.13 -37.16
CA GLU A 657 18.08 -39.69 -38.56
C GLU A 657 16.77 -39.36 -39.31
N GLU A 658 15.63 -39.90 -38.87
CA GLU A 658 14.33 -39.63 -39.51
C GLU A 658 13.80 -38.27 -39.05
N TRP A 659 13.84 -38.04 -37.74
CA TRP A 659 13.50 -36.74 -37.17
C TRP A 659 14.50 -35.65 -37.58
N ALA A 660 15.80 -35.94 -37.68
CA ALA A 660 16.79 -34.99 -38.17
C ALA A 660 16.42 -34.41 -39.55
N LYS A 661 15.98 -35.27 -40.48
CA LYS A 661 15.54 -34.84 -41.82
C LYS A 661 14.26 -34.00 -41.76
N LYS A 662 13.29 -34.39 -40.94
CA LYS A 662 12.04 -33.62 -40.75
C LYS A 662 12.30 -32.24 -40.15
N ILE A 663 13.08 -32.18 -39.08
CA ILE A 663 13.48 -30.94 -38.38
C ILE A 663 14.27 -30.03 -39.33
N GLN A 664 15.23 -30.59 -40.09
CA GLN A 664 15.99 -29.82 -41.08
C GLN A 664 15.10 -29.25 -42.19
N THR A 665 14.15 -30.05 -42.70
CA THR A 665 13.18 -29.61 -43.71
C THR A 665 12.31 -28.46 -43.19
N GLU A 666 11.78 -28.55 -41.97
CA GLU A 666 10.96 -27.48 -41.39
C GLU A 666 11.77 -26.23 -41.04
N LYS A 667 12.98 -26.37 -40.47
CA LYS A 667 13.92 -25.25 -40.29
C LYS A 667 14.23 -24.55 -41.63
N PHE A 668 14.41 -25.31 -42.71
CA PHE A 668 14.62 -24.76 -44.05
C PHE A 668 13.38 -24.05 -44.58
N ARG A 669 12.18 -24.65 -44.46
CA ARG A 669 10.91 -24.04 -44.85
C ARG A 669 10.68 -22.72 -44.16
N TRP A 670 10.89 -22.67 -42.85
CA TRP A 670 10.73 -21.47 -42.07
C TRP A 670 11.69 -20.36 -42.50
N HIS A 671 12.99 -20.66 -42.58
CA HIS A 671 14.02 -19.70 -42.98
C HIS A 671 13.76 -19.12 -44.37
N ASN A 672 13.20 -19.93 -45.28
CA ASN A 672 12.92 -19.54 -46.67
C ASN A 672 11.42 -19.28 -46.93
N SER A 673 10.60 -19.09 -45.90
CA SER A 673 9.13 -19.02 -46.00
C SER A 673 8.64 -17.97 -47.01
N GLN A 674 9.17 -16.75 -46.94
CA GLN A 674 8.87 -15.68 -47.90
C GLN A 674 9.30 -16.01 -49.34
N TRP A 675 10.40 -16.77 -49.50
CA TRP A 675 10.87 -17.21 -50.81
C TRP A 675 10.00 -18.33 -51.37
N LEU A 676 9.57 -19.28 -50.53
CA LEU A 676 8.64 -20.35 -50.90
C LEU A 676 7.29 -19.78 -51.35
N GLU A 677 6.71 -18.84 -50.59
CA GLU A 677 5.47 -18.13 -50.94
C GLU A 677 5.59 -17.42 -52.31
N MET A 678 6.74 -16.78 -52.58
CA MET A 678 7.06 -16.16 -53.88
C MET A 678 7.27 -17.15 -55.04
N VAL A 679 7.67 -18.39 -54.75
CA VAL A 679 7.85 -19.45 -55.77
C VAL A 679 6.52 -20.14 -56.06
N GLU A 680 5.71 -20.41 -55.05
CA GLU A 680 4.37 -20.99 -55.17
C GLU A 680 3.41 -20.05 -55.92
N SER A 681 3.36 -18.76 -55.53
CA SER A 681 2.55 -17.75 -56.23
C SER A 681 2.89 -17.62 -57.72
N ARG A 682 4.16 -17.74 -58.09
CA ARG A 682 4.58 -17.76 -59.51
C ARG A 682 4.12 -19.02 -60.25
N GLN A 683 4.17 -20.20 -59.61
CA GLN A 683 3.64 -21.42 -60.20
C GLN A 683 2.12 -21.34 -60.39
N MET A 684 1.40 -20.64 -59.49
CA MET A 684 -0.03 -20.38 -59.65
C MET A 684 -0.31 -19.43 -60.84
N ASP A 685 0.40 -18.30 -60.94
CA ASP A 685 0.29 -17.34 -62.06
C ASP A 685 0.57 -18.01 -63.43
N ASP A 686 1.60 -18.85 -63.52
CA ASP A 686 1.89 -19.62 -64.74
C ASP A 686 0.77 -20.64 -65.02
N SER A 687 0.23 -21.32 -64.00
CA SER A 687 -0.82 -22.33 -64.17
C SER A 687 -2.19 -21.75 -64.60
N GLU A 688 -2.56 -20.54 -64.18
CA GLU A 688 -3.77 -19.86 -64.67
C GLU A 688 -3.64 -19.44 -66.15
N GLN A 689 -2.43 -19.13 -66.63
CA GLN A 689 -2.22 -18.77 -68.05
C GLN A 689 -2.44 -19.94 -69.02
N TYR A 690 -2.40 -21.20 -68.57
CA TYR A 690 -2.61 -22.37 -69.42
C TYR A 690 -4.08 -22.77 -69.64
N LEU A 691 -5.07 -22.05 -69.06
CA LEU A 691 -6.49 -22.36 -69.29
C LEU A 691 -7.01 -21.95 -70.69
N TYR A 692 -6.21 -21.26 -71.50
CA TYR A 692 -6.54 -20.85 -72.87
C TYR A 692 -5.37 -21.06 -73.86
N GLY A 693 -5.11 -22.32 -74.23
CA GLY A 693 -4.18 -22.66 -75.32
C GLY A 693 -4.27 -24.12 -75.76
N ASP A 694 -4.64 -24.35 -77.02
CA ASP A 694 -4.62 -25.69 -77.64
C ASP A 694 -3.18 -26.16 -77.89
N ASP A 695 -2.69 -27.15 -77.13
CA ASP A 695 -1.95 -28.31 -77.66
C ASP A 695 -1.72 -29.40 -76.58
N PRO A 696 -1.69 -30.70 -76.92
CA PRO A 696 -1.61 -31.78 -75.95
C PRO A 696 -0.16 -32.13 -75.58
N ILE A 697 0.28 -31.66 -74.41
CA ILE A 697 1.45 -32.20 -73.70
C ILE A 697 0.96 -32.84 -72.39
N GLU A 698 1.45 -34.04 -72.08
CA GLU A 698 0.95 -34.84 -70.96
C GLU A 698 1.11 -34.12 -69.60
N PRO A 699 0.10 -34.20 -68.71
CA PRO A 699 0.14 -33.48 -67.45
C PRO A 699 1.08 -34.17 -66.47
N TYR A 700 2.24 -33.56 -66.23
CA TYR A 700 3.07 -33.83 -65.04
C TYR A 700 2.39 -33.26 -63.78
N ILE A 701 1.24 -33.83 -63.42
CA ILE A 701 0.68 -33.71 -62.08
C ILE A 701 1.54 -34.60 -61.18
N HIS A 702 2.55 -33.99 -60.58
CA HIS A 702 3.15 -34.51 -59.36
C HIS A 702 2.75 -33.60 -58.21
N GLU A 703 1.76 -34.07 -57.44
CA GLU A 703 1.36 -33.57 -56.11
C GLU A 703 2.47 -33.86 -55.07
N GLY A 704 3.73 -33.63 -55.45
CA GLY A 704 4.92 -33.85 -54.64
C GLY A 704 5.47 -32.53 -54.15
N ASP A 705 5.96 -32.54 -52.91
CA ASP A 705 6.49 -31.38 -52.21
C ASP A 705 7.61 -30.69 -53.03
N ILE A 706 7.70 -29.36 -52.98
CA ILE A 706 8.72 -28.62 -53.72
C ILE A 706 10.15 -29.05 -53.34
N LEU A 707 10.33 -29.55 -52.11
CA LEU A 707 11.61 -29.99 -51.55
C LEU A 707 11.94 -31.46 -51.85
N GLU A 708 10.99 -32.26 -52.37
CA GLU A 708 11.24 -33.65 -52.79
C GLU A 708 11.76 -33.76 -54.23
N ARG A 709 11.90 -32.64 -54.94
CA ARG A 709 12.38 -32.60 -56.33
C ARG A 709 13.91 -32.83 -56.39
N PRO A 710 14.40 -33.86 -57.11
CA PRO A 710 15.85 -34.11 -57.25
C PRO A 710 16.63 -32.94 -57.87
N ASP A 711 15.98 -32.13 -58.69
CA ASP A 711 16.58 -31.10 -59.54
C ASP A 711 17.10 -29.87 -58.78
N LEU A 712 16.81 -29.75 -57.48
CA LEU A 712 17.33 -28.68 -56.61
C LEU A 712 18.81 -28.90 -56.24
N TYR A 713 19.34 -30.11 -56.41
CA TYR A 713 20.74 -30.43 -56.11
C TYR A 713 21.48 -30.86 -57.39
N TYR A 714 22.43 -30.01 -57.81
CA TYR A 714 23.35 -30.11 -58.96
C TYR A 714 22.90 -29.56 -60.32
N ASN A 715 23.58 -28.48 -60.73
CA ASN A 715 24.52 -28.61 -61.85
C ASN A 715 25.70 -27.64 -61.69
N ALA A 716 26.89 -28.18 -61.51
CA ALA A 716 28.14 -27.44 -61.42
C ALA A 716 29.08 -27.89 -62.54
N ASP A 717 29.10 -27.17 -63.66
CA ASP A 717 30.18 -27.24 -64.64
C ASP A 717 30.21 -25.99 -65.53
N GLY A 718 31.28 -25.18 -65.44
CA GLY A 718 31.29 -23.83 -66.03
C GLY A 718 32.53 -22.94 -65.83
N LEU A 719 33.72 -23.53 -65.65
CA LEU A 719 35.07 -22.93 -65.87
C LEU A 719 35.39 -21.48 -65.39
N ILE A 720 36.03 -21.40 -64.21
CA ILE A 720 37.22 -20.55 -63.84
C ILE A 720 37.11 -19.00 -63.80
N ALA A 721 37.12 -18.46 -62.55
CA ALA A 721 37.93 -17.38 -61.90
C ALA A 721 38.69 -16.29 -62.72
N PRO A 722 39.09 -15.13 -62.11
CA PRO A 722 39.08 -14.72 -60.69
C PRO A 722 38.14 -13.50 -60.42
N ASP A 723 37.92 -12.97 -59.20
CA ASP A 723 38.82 -12.78 -58.06
C ASP A 723 38.05 -12.51 -56.73
N GLY A 724 38.66 -12.81 -55.58
CA GLY A 724 38.38 -12.18 -54.27
C GLY A 724 37.07 -12.47 -53.50
N ALA A 725 37.02 -13.57 -52.74
CA ALA A 725 36.42 -13.61 -51.39
C ALA A 725 36.98 -14.79 -50.58
N VAL A 726 37.46 -14.54 -49.36
CA VAL A 726 38.11 -15.52 -48.47
C VAL A 726 37.17 -15.81 -47.29
N SER A 727 37.00 -17.09 -46.92
CA SER A 727 36.27 -17.49 -45.72
C SER A 727 36.89 -16.91 -44.45
N PRO A 728 36.08 -16.53 -43.45
CA PRO A 728 36.49 -16.47 -42.05
C PRO A 728 35.99 -17.70 -41.28
N ASP A 729 36.91 -18.31 -40.53
CA ASP A 729 36.67 -19.44 -39.63
C ASP A 729 35.62 -19.14 -38.54
N ILE A 730 34.78 -20.14 -38.24
CA ILE A 730 33.94 -20.18 -37.03
C ILE A 730 34.60 -21.12 -36.03
N PHE A 731 35.35 -20.60 -35.06
CA PHE A 731 35.57 -21.20 -33.73
C PHE A 731 36.33 -20.21 -32.84
N GLY A 732 35.67 -19.71 -31.79
CA GLY A 732 36.30 -18.83 -30.79
C GLY A 732 35.26 -18.10 -29.92
N ASP A 733 35.44 -18.18 -28.60
CA ASP A 733 34.79 -17.36 -27.56
C ASP A 733 33.25 -17.37 -27.46
N TYR A 734 32.71 -18.32 -26.67
CA TYR A 734 31.69 -18.02 -25.65
C TYR A 734 31.80 -19.01 -24.47
N GLN A 735 32.76 -18.77 -23.57
CA GLN A 735 32.75 -19.32 -22.21
C GLN A 735 32.55 -18.20 -21.19
N LEU A 736 31.58 -18.40 -20.30
CA LEU A 736 31.54 -17.90 -18.92
C LEU A 736 31.88 -16.41 -18.67
N GLN A 737 30.84 -15.57 -18.50
CA GLN A 737 30.94 -14.39 -17.62
C GLN A 737 29.78 -14.32 -16.62
N ASN A 738 29.98 -15.01 -15.49
CA ASN A 738 29.44 -14.55 -14.21
C ASN A 738 30.19 -13.27 -13.80
N GLY A 739 29.46 -12.20 -13.49
CA GLY A 739 30.02 -10.88 -13.20
C GLY A 739 29.87 -10.45 -11.74
N ASP A 740 30.64 -11.03 -10.82
CA ASP A 740 30.87 -10.42 -9.50
C ASP A 740 31.96 -9.34 -9.61
N LEU A 741 31.59 -8.08 -9.36
CA LEU A 741 32.50 -6.94 -9.41
C LEU A 741 33.23 -6.71 -8.08
N VAL A 742 34.47 -7.17 -7.98
CA VAL A 742 35.44 -6.72 -6.96
C VAL A 742 36.50 -5.87 -7.66
N GLY A 743 36.48 -4.55 -7.42
CA GLY A 743 37.34 -3.60 -8.13
C GLY A 743 38.74 -3.44 -7.54
N GLN A 744 39.70 -3.03 -8.38
CA GLN A 744 40.94 -2.36 -7.97
C GLN A 744 41.36 -1.32 -9.04
N HIS A 745 41.53 -0.08 -8.60
CA HIS A 745 42.31 0.98 -9.27
C HIS A 745 43.76 0.95 -8.73
N PRO A 746 44.69 1.78 -9.25
CA PRO A 746 45.01 2.08 -10.66
C PRO A 746 46.55 1.95 -10.91
N PHE A 747 47.07 2.17 -12.13
CA PHE A 747 48.37 2.88 -12.29
C PHE A 747 48.65 3.38 -13.72
N SER A 748 48.96 4.69 -13.79
CA SER A 748 49.86 5.40 -14.74
C SER A 748 49.97 4.98 -16.21
N GLY A 749 49.63 5.92 -17.09
CA GLY A 749 49.94 5.96 -18.53
C GLY A 749 49.44 7.27 -19.13
#